data_AF-A0A853FUT0-F1
#
_entry.id   AF-A0A853FUT0-F1
#
_cell.length_a   1.000
_cell.length_b   1.000
_cell.length_c   1.000
_cell.angle_alpha   90.00
_cell.angle_beta   90.00
_cell.angle_gamma   90.00
#
_symmetry.space_group_name_H-M   'P 1'
#
loop_
_entity.id
_entity.type
_entity.pdbx_description
1 polymer ?
#
loop_
_entity_poly.entity_id
_entity_poly.type
_entity_poly.pdbx_seq_one_letter_code
_entity_poly.pdbx_strand_id
1 'polypeptide(L)'
;MSSSEKDIEIVRLRRGIDDLVALQALAINWVGKSPAEKARLLGEALFSTLGLDFIHIVVDGDGEPSETFAQIRSGFDALRSETVTRELHALLGEATADWPPLSHHRLSGNSVSIATARLGLERDFGMVAAGAARPGFPDDTEKLLLNLACNQALVALQQARLKREPPMRADELDHRVEQRTLELAAANAALKAEIAERERVEEAFRASELSATSMIEGIPGFVAVLGPDGRVERVNGQIEQYCGEPLEELQHWGVNGIVHPEDMPHVAEMFGKAIAAGTPYDIEQRLRRFDGEYRWFGNRGRPIRDADGRIVAWHVLLTDIDDRRRAEQAVRASEKGLREQAETIPQMLWSATADGDIDYCNERLLEYSGLTADEVMGGGWVNLLHPDDRAPTGEIWLRCIATGEPYSVEVRHFHIADQTYRWILTTALPLRDGEGRIIKWYGSCVDTHDRKLVEEALKASERRLTQTIDTIPAYVFSAGPDGSVNYLNPQMRAWFGRAEEKILAAEWVHLTHPDDRDGTVEAWLGAVAAGTPYQRELRFLHNSGEYRWCDNRAQPLRDGEGAIIAWHGVVNDIHDRKLAEEAVKDSERHLRLTIDTIPALAWSARTDGTGNFFNQHYLDYVGLSLEQVRGWEWTQVVHPDDLGALAEAWESFRAAGTGGGVEARIRRHDGVYRWFLFRTQPLRDDSGQIVQWYGVNADIEEQKRATAMLAGEKQLLERIASGRSLRDVLETLCRVVEEASPGCICEIRPIDERSATFEFAVAPSMPVSFIDAITGTPARGDLSPCGLAAELKVQVIAADLDADARWHGSPVRTRLHEHGLKSVWSTPILSKAGGILGSLCIYHRTPANPLPHHQDIMGRAVHVASIAIERLRDEEELRRRAHLLTTSERISETGSFFWDLGNNKLVWSTQMYRIHELEEGLEPVYPNLLATVHPDDFETIKDRTARLFQGETSPDGGYRIVFPDGRIKYLRTSYSVARQEDGRLESIGVAQDVTSWRLAEDALDTLRSELAHITRVMSLGELAASIAHEVNQPLAGIITNANTGLRMLALDPPDFEGAIKTAQRTLRDGNRASEVIKRLRGLFRKQDFAPEPLNLNEAAQEVMAICTHDLQRRRIALAVTLDPKLPPVFGDRIQLQQVILNLILNAADAIESGGHEPRRIMIETTQATPGVAQLSVSDTGIGLAADDLGRIFEAFYTTKPNGMGIGLSVSRSILDRHDGRLWASANDGTGSTFAFSLPCAPDDAAPATQPRKA
;
A
#
# COMPACT_ATOMS: atom_id res chain seq x y z
N MET A 1 -74.80 -2.22 23.83
CA MET A 1 -74.37 -1.21 24.81
C MET A 1 -75.27 0.01 24.66
N SER A 2 -75.84 0.49 25.77
CA SER A 2 -76.74 1.64 25.78
C SER A 2 -75.95 2.96 25.64
N SER A 3 -76.61 4.06 25.23
CA SER A 3 -75.99 5.39 25.10
C SER A 3 -75.25 5.85 26.37
N SER A 4 -75.75 5.43 27.54
CA SER A 4 -75.14 5.72 28.84
C SER A 4 -73.81 5.00 29.09
N GLU A 5 -73.60 3.82 28.49
CA GLU A 5 -72.33 3.08 28.65
C GLU A 5 -71.22 3.67 27.78
N LYS A 6 -71.57 4.16 26.58
CA LYS A 6 -70.62 4.82 25.67
C LYS A 6 -70.11 6.14 26.23
N ASP A 7 -70.97 6.95 26.84
CA ASP A 7 -70.55 8.22 27.43
C ASP A 7 -69.65 8.03 28.65
N ILE A 8 -69.91 6.99 29.47
CA ILE A 8 -69.05 6.61 30.59
C ILE A 8 -67.69 6.11 30.09
N GLU A 9 -67.66 5.34 29.00
CA GLU A 9 -66.45 4.78 28.41
C GLU A 9 -65.60 5.86 27.73
N ILE A 10 -66.22 6.82 27.03
CA ILE A 10 -65.54 7.98 26.44
C ILE A 10 -64.94 8.88 27.51
N VAL A 11 -65.66 9.17 28.60
CA VAL A 11 -65.13 9.96 29.72
C VAL A 11 -63.95 9.25 30.40
N ARG A 12 -64.02 7.91 30.54
CA ARG A 12 -62.94 7.10 31.10
C ARG A 12 -61.70 7.07 30.19
N LEU A 13 -61.89 6.96 28.88
CA LEU A 13 -60.81 7.02 27.87
C LEU A 13 -60.15 8.39 27.80
N ARG A 14 -60.94 9.47 27.84
CA ARG A 14 -60.42 10.84 27.78
C ARG A 14 -59.56 11.17 29.00
N ARG A 15 -60.03 10.79 30.20
CA ARG A 15 -59.24 10.89 31.44
C ARG A 15 -57.94 10.08 31.35
N GLY A 16 -58.00 8.83 30.85
CA GLY A 16 -56.81 7.99 30.69
C GLY A 16 -55.77 8.54 29.70
N ILE A 17 -56.21 9.25 28.65
CA ILE A 17 -55.32 9.94 27.70
C ILE A 17 -54.69 11.18 28.34
N ASP A 18 -55.47 11.99 29.06
CA ASP A 18 -54.96 13.19 29.75
C ASP A 18 -53.92 12.81 30.83
N ASP A 19 -54.16 11.70 31.56
CA ASP A 19 -53.23 11.15 32.54
C ASP A 19 -51.93 10.62 31.90
N LEU A 20 -52.00 10.01 30.71
CA LEU A 20 -50.85 9.58 29.92
C LEU A 20 -50.01 10.76 29.41
N VAL A 21 -50.66 11.83 28.94
CA VAL A 21 -50.00 13.05 28.47
C VAL A 21 -49.30 13.77 29.63
N ALA A 22 -49.93 13.83 30.81
CA ALA A 22 -49.32 14.41 32.01
C ALA A 22 -48.06 13.63 32.46
N LEU A 23 -48.09 12.30 32.39
CA LEU A 23 -46.93 11.45 32.71
C LEU A 23 -45.80 11.60 31.67
N GLN A 24 -46.12 11.70 30.37
CA GLN A 24 -45.11 11.93 29.33
C GLN A 24 -44.45 13.32 29.42
N ALA A 25 -45.18 14.33 29.89
CA ALA A 25 -44.65 15.69 30.06
C ALA A 25 -43.61 15.82 31.20
N LEU A 26 -43.54 14.84 32.12
CA LEU A 26 -42.58 14.85 33.23
C LEU A 26 -41.12 14.81 32.75
N ALA A 27 -40.82 14.11 31.65
CA ALA A 27 -39.47 13.94 31.13
C ALA A 27 -38.80 15.27 30.73
N ILE A 28 -39.57 16.26 30.27
CA ILE A 28 -39.08 17.59 29.89
C ILE A 28 -38.69 18.41 31.13
N ASN A 29 -39.40 18.23 32.25
CA ASN A 29 -39.20 18.99 33.49
C ASN A 29 -38.11 18.41 34.41
N TRP A 30 -37.43 17.35 34.00
CA TRP A 30 -36.42 16.62 34.78
C TRP A 30 -34.97 16.99 34.45
N VAL A 31 -34.74 17.80 33.42
CA VAL A 31 -33.39 18.23 33.01
C VAL A 31 -32.77 19.12 34.09
N GLY A 32 -31.62 18.70 34.64
CA GLY A 32 -30.83 19.46 35.62
C GLY A 32 -31.26 19.34 37.10
N LYS A 33 -32.35 18.60 37.42
CA LYS A 33 -32.87 18.44 38.79
C LYS A 33 -32.24 17.27 39.56
N SER A 34 -32.23 17.35 40.89
CA SER A 34 -31.66 16.30 41.75
C SER A 34 -32.53 15.02 41.77
N PRO A 35 -31.98 13.85 42.13
CA PRO A 35 -32.76 12.62 42.29
C PRO A 35 -33.95 12.77 43.26
N ALA A 36 -33.77 13.41 44.42
CA ALA A 36 -34.87 13.74 45.35
C ALA A 36 -35.98 14.58 44.70
N GLU A 37 -35.62 15.62 43.93
CA GLU A 37 -36.61 16.48 43.27
C GLU A 37 -37.40 15.72 42.19
N LYS A 38 -36.74 14.81 41.48
CA LYS A 38 -37.39 13.94 40.49
C LYS A 38 -38.36 12.95 41.15
N ALA A 39 -37.95 12.34 42.27
CA ALA A 39 -38.81 11.45 43.05
C ALA A 39 -40.04 12.17 43.60
N ARG A 40 -39.87 13.41 44.10
CA ARG A 40 -40.99 14.26 44.55
C ARG A 40 -41.98 14.56 43.42
N LEU A 41 -41.50 15.00 42.26
CA LEU A 41 -42.35 15.33 41.11
C LEU A 41 -43.11 14.11 40.57
N LEU A 42 -42.45 12.95 40.53
CA LEU A 42 -43.07 11.68 40.18
C LEU A 42 -44.17 11.29 41.19
N GLY A 43 -43.85 11.41 42.49
CA GLY A 43 -44.78 11.12 43.57
C GLY A 43 -46.02 12.01 43.54
N GLU A 44 -45.85 13.32 43.35
CA GLU A 44 -46.95 14.28 43.25
C GLU A 44 -47.87 13.99 42.05
N ALA A 45 -47.29 13.66 40.90
CA ALA A 45 -48.04 13.30 39.69
C ALA A 45 -48.87 12.03 39.92
N LEU A 46 -48.23 10.95 40.39
CA LEU A 46 -48.90 9.67 40.64
C LEU A 46 -49.96 9.77 41.75
N PHE A 47 -49.70 10.53 42.80
CA PHE A 47 -50.62 10.73 43.91
C PHE A 47 -51.93 11.39 43.45
N SER A 48 -51.84 12.40 42.59
CA SER A 48 -52.99 13.09 42.01
C SER A 48 -53.71 12.23 40.97
N THR A 49 -52.96 11.68 40.01
CA THR A 49 -53.50 10.92 38.86
C THR A 49 -54.21 9.64 39.27
N LEU A 50 -53.64 8.88 40.21
CA LEU A 50 -54.23 7.61 40.67
C LEU A 50 -55.18 7.79 41.88
N GLY A 51 -55.41 9.02 42.31
CA GLY A 51 -56.31 9.34 43.42
C GLY A 51 -55.96 8.63 44.73
N LEU A 52 -54.66 8.47 45.00
CA LEU A 52 -54.13 7.66 46.09
C LEU A 52 -54.42 8.27 47.46
N ASP A 53 -54.45 7.41 48.48
CA ASP A 53 -54.54 7.84 49.87
C ASP A 53 -53.16 7.98 50.51
N PHE A 54 -52.16 7.22 50.04
CA PHE A 54 -50.75 7.53 50.28
C PHE A 54 -49.84 7.06 49.12
N ILE A 55 -48.67 7.68 48.97
CA ILE A 55 -47.58 7.20 48.13
C ILE A 55 -46.25 7.38 48.87
N HIS A 56 -45.35 6.41 48.71
CA HIS A 56 -44.01 6.40 49.28
C HIS A 56 -43.01 5.98 48.20
N ILE A 57 -41.96 6.76 48.01
CA ILE A 57 -40.91 6.50 47.02
C ILE A 57 -39.58 6.51 47.74
N VAL A 58 -38.82 5.44 47.56
CA VAL A 58 -37.44 5.30 48.05
C VAL A 58 -36.54 5.30 46.83
N VAL A 59 -35.52 6.15 46.84
CA VAL A 59 -34.45 6.15 45.83
C VAL A 59 -33.15 5.78 46.52
N ASP A 60 -32.53 4.68 46.08
CA ASP A 60 -31.30 4.17 46.66
C ASP A 60 -30.09 4.98 46.14
N GLY A 61 -29.24 5.46 47.05
CA GLY A 61 -28.02 6.21 46.72
C GLY A 61 -26.76 5.33 46.74
N ASP A 62 -25.80 5.60 45.86
CA ASP A 62 -24.48 4.93 45.82
C ASP A 62 -23.63 5.32 47.05
N GLY A 63 -23.90 4.70 48.20
CA GLY A 63 -23.13 4.90 49.45
C GLY A 63 -23.56 6.08 50.32
N GLU A 64 -24.63 6.79 49.96
CA GLU A 64 -25.31 7.81 50.79
C GLU A 64 -26.67 7.30 51.31
N PRO A 65 -27.22 7.86 52.42
CA PRO A 65 -28.51 7.40 52.94
C PRO A 65 -29.63 7.57 51.91
N SER A 66 -30.40 6.51 51.69
CA SER A 66 -31.52 6.45 50.74
C SER A 66 -32.51 7.60 50.98
N GLU A 67 -32.76 8.40 49.94
CA GLU A 67 -33.68 9.54 50.00
C GLU A 67 -35.12 9.07 49.81
N THR A 68 -36.01 9.46 50.73
CA THR A 68 -37.40 9.00 50.76
C THR A 68 -38.39 10.15 50.60
N PHE A 69 -39.34 10.01 49.68
CA PHE A 69 -40.47 10.92 49.52
C PHE A 69 -41.78 10.23 49.89
N ALA A 70 -42.61 10.84 50.73
CA ALA A 70 -43.91 10.28 51.10
C ALA A 70 -45.01 11.36 51.17
N GLN A 71 -46.19 11.06 50.64
CA GLN A 71 -47.35 11.95 50.62
C GLN A 71 -48.63 11.18 50.98
N ILE A 72 -49.50 11.77 51.80
CA ILE A 72 -50.71 11.12 52.36
C ILE A 72 -51.89 12.10 52.30
N ARG A 73 -53.11 11.58 52.09
CA ARG A 73 -54.35 12.35 52.05
C ARG A 73 -54.82 12.70 53.47
N SER A 74 -55.30 13.93 53.67
CA SER A 74 -55.60 14.56 54.97
C SER A 74 -56.63 13.87 55.88
N GLY A 75 -57.27 12.77 55.47
CA GLY A 75 -58.20 11.97 56.30
C GLY A 75 -57.53 10.91 57.19
N PHE A 76 -56.21 10.73 57.09
CA PHE A 76 -55.39 9.84 57.94
C PHE A 76 -54.73 10.63 59.09
N ASP A 77 -55.55 11.31 59.88
CA ASP A 77 -55.21 12.46 60.76
C ASP A 77 -54.35 12.17 62.01
N ALA A 78 -53.54 11.11 62.03
CA ALA A 78 -52.61 10.85 63.14
C ALA A 78 -51.15 10.60 62.75
N LEU A 79 -50.79 10.58 61.45
CA LEU A 79 -49.47 10.13 61.02
C LEU A 79 -48.70 11.23 60.28
N ARG A 80 -47.61 11.72 60.88
CA ARG A 80 -46.58 12.50 60.18
C ARG A 80 -45.91 11.61 59.10
N SER A 81 -45.37 12.20 58.03
CA SER A 81 -44.65 11.50 56.94
C SER A 81 -43.67 10.43 57.44
N GLU A 82 -42.87 10.76 58.47
CA GLU A 82 -41.92 9.84 59.14
C GLU A 82 -42.56 8.60 59.80
N THR A 83 -43.84 8.67 60.15
CA THR A 83 -44.55 7.57 60.81
C THR A 83 -45.13 6.59 59.79
N VAL A 84 -45.52 7.06 58.60
CA VAL A 84 -45.97 6.18 57.52
C VAL A 84 -44.83 5.38 56.92
N THR A 85 -43.65 5.98 56.74
CA THR A 85 -42.45 5.22 56.33
C THR A 85 -42.18 4.08 57.32
N ARG A 86 -42.16 4.37 58.62
CA ARG A 86 -41.92 3.37 59.66
C ARG A 86 -43.01 2.30 59.74
N GLU A 87 -44.30 2.66 59.62
CA GLU A 87 -45.38 1.66 59.59
C GLU A 87 -45.37 0.81 58.31
N LEU A 88 -45.01 1.38 57.15
CA LEU A 88 -44.87 0.64 55.90
C LEU A 88 -43.72 -0.36 55.97
N HIS A 89 -42.55 0.04 56.48
CA HIS A 89 -41.44 -0.90 56.71
C HIS A 89 -41.77 -1.95 57.79
N ALA A 90 -42.58 -1.61 58.80
CA ALA A 90 -43.05 -2.60 59.77
C ALA A 90 -44.08 -3.60 59.17
N LEU A 91 -44.90 -3.16 58.21
CA LEU A 91 -45.93 -3.98 57.57
C LEU A 91 -45.39 -4.82 56.40
N LEU A 92 -44.46 -4.27 55.62
CA LEU A 92 -43.95 -4.86 54.37
C LEU A 92 -42.51 -5.39 54.50
N GLY A 93 -41.81 -5.07 55.60
CA GLY A 93 -40.43 -5.46 55.88
C GLY A 93 -39.43 -4.30 55.76
N GLU A 94 -38.31 -4.36 56.49
CA GLU A 94 -37.30 -3.29 56.44
C GLU A 94 -36.58 -3.20 55.10
N ALA A 95 -36.31 -4.35 54.46
CA ALA A 95 -35.73 -4.39 53.13
C ALA A 95 -36.81 -4.12 52.07
N THR A 96 -36.77 -2.92 51.47
CA THR A 96 -37.67 -2.49 50.37
C THR A 96 -37.69 -3.46 49.19
N ALA A 97 -36.56 -4.13 48.99
CA ALA A 97 -36.38 -5.27 48.12
C ALA A 97 -37.55 -6.26 48.22
N ASP A 98 -37.88 -6.73 49.41
CA ASP A 98 -38.76 -7.90 49.58
C ASP A 98 -40.23 -7.53 49.72
N TRP A 99 -40.57 -6.27 49.42
CA TRP A 99 -41.95 -5.81 49.47
C TRP A 99 -42.82 -6.55 48.43
N PRO A 100 -43.98 -7.08 48.85
CA PRO A 100 -44.87 -7.81 47.96
C PRO A 100 -45.56 -6.86 46.95
N PRO A 101 -45.72 -7.28 45.68
CA PRO A 101 -46.22 -6.43 44.60
C PRO A 101 -47.65 -5.88 44.84
N LEU A 102 -48.47 -6.62 45.59
CA LEU A 102 -49.76 -6.16 46.09
C LEU A 102 -50.00 -6.76 47.47
N SER A 103 -50.47 -5.95 48.40
CA SER A 103 -50.82 -6.38 49.75
C SER A 103 -52.02 -5.61 50.31
N HIS A 104 -52.74 -6.23 51.24
CA HIS A 104 -53.90 -5.62 51.89
C HIS A 104 -53.66 -5.56 53.39
N HIS A 105 -53.66 -4.34 53.93
CA HIS A 105 -53.37 -4.09 55.34
C HIS A 105 -54.40 -3.13 55.93
N ARG A 106 -54.57 -3.19 57.25
CA ARG A 106 -55.32 -2.15 57.98
C ARG A 106 -54.33 -1.10 58.46
N LEU A 107 -54.41 0.10 57.89
CA LEU A 107 -53.63 1.27 58.32
C LEU A 107 -54.58 2.23 59.03
N SER A 108 -54.28 2.58 60.29
CA SER A 108 -55.12 3.47 61.13
C SER A 108 -56.61 3.12 61.15
N GLY A 109 -56.94 1.83 61.14
CA GLY A 109 -58.32 1.32 61.19
C GLY A 109 -59.03 1.15 59.84
N ASN A 110 -58.48 1.72 58.75
CA ASN A 110 -59.02 1.60 57.40
C ASN A 110 -58.34 0.46 56.63
N SER A 111 -59.11 -0.32 55.87
CA SER A 111 -58.55 -1.35 54.98
C SER A 111 -57.97 -0.69 53.73
N VAL A 112 -56.66 -0.83 53.51
CA VAL A 112 -55.93 -0.21 52.41
C VAL A 112 -55.25 -1.28 51.57
N SER A 113 -55.39 -1.16 50.25
CA SER A 113 -54.64 -1.96 49.28
C SER A 113 -53.37 -1.20 48.89
N ILE A 114 -52.22 -1.85 49.00
CA ILE A 114 -50.90 -1.27 48.74
C ILE A 114 -50.26 -1.99 47.56
N ALA A 115 -50.00 -1.27 46.49
CA ALA A 115 -49.32 -1.74 45.30
C ALA A 115 -47.88 -1.20 45.25
N THR A 116 -46.91 -2.07 45.02
CA THR A 116 -45.50 -1.67 44.94
C THR A 116 -44.94 -1.90 43.54
N ALA A 117 -44.22 -0.91 43.03
CA ALA A 117 -43.61 -0.93 41.70
C ALA A 117 -42.12 -0.55 41.79
N ARG A 118 -41.29 -1.26 41.03
CA ARG A 118 -39.82 -1.13 41.06
C ARG A 118 -39.36 0.01 40.15
N LEU A 119 -38.35 0.76 40.59
CA LEU A 119 -37.60 1.69 39.75
C LEU A 119 -36.36 0.96 39.20
N GLY A 120 -36.50 0.37 38.00
CA GLY A 120 -35.42 -0.35 37.33
C GLY A 120 -35.55 -1.87 37.29
N LEU A 121 -34.79 -2.49 36.38
CA LEU A 121 -34.84 -3.92 36.08
C LEU A 121 -34.23 -4.80 37.20
N GLU A 122 -33.25 -4.30 37.97
CA GLU A 122 -32.57 -5.05 39.06
C GLU A 122 -32.66 -4.40 40.46
N ARG A 123 -33.56 -3.42 40.67
CA ARG A 123 -33.69 -2.57 41.89
C ARG A 123 -32.60 -1.49 42.07
N ASP A 124 -31.77 -1.25 41.05
CA ASP A 124 -30.61 -0.35 41.13
C ASP A 124 -30.90 1.13 41.41
N PHE A 125 -32.18 1.54 41.39
CA PHE A 125 -32.59 2.94 41.55
C PHE A 125 -33.72 3.17 42.58
N GLY A 126 -34.27 2.11 43.21
CA GLY A 126 -35.25 2.23 44.30
C GLY A 126 -36.65 1.60 44.07
N MET A 127 -37.63 1.99 44.91
CA MET A 127 -38.97 1.38 44.98
C MET A 127 -40.09 2.41 45.23
N VAL A 128 -41.25 2.22 44.61
CA VAL A 128 -42.48 2.99 44.83
C VAL A 128 -43.53 2.11 45.52
N ALA A 129 -44.18 2.59 46.56
CA ALA A 129 -45.35 1.98 47.20
C ALA A 129 -46.53 2.97 47.19
N ALA A 130 -47.62 2.60 46.53
CA ALA A 130 -48.83 3.38 46.38
C ALA A 130 -49.99 2.68 47.09
N GLY A 131 -50.75 3.40 47.92
CA GLY A 131 -51.84 2.85 48.70
C GLY A 131 -53.17 3.58 48.51
N ALA A 132 -54.26 2.82 48.42
CA ALA A 132 -55.62 3.37 48.38
C ALA A 132 -56.63 2.51 49.16
N ALA A 133 -57.51 3.17 49.92
CA ALA A 133 -58.57 2.58 50.75
C ALA A 133 -59.82 2.24 49.92
N ARG A 134 -59.63 1.72 48.69
CA ARG A 134 -60.69 1.30 47.79
C ARG A 134 -60.52 -0.16 47.38
N PRO A 135 -61.58 -0.99 47.41
CA PRO A 135 -61.47 -2.45 47.22
C PRO A 135 -60.90 -2.89 45.87
N GLY A 136 -61.03 -2.06 44.83
CA GLY A 136 -60.60 -2.38 43.46
C GLY A 136 -59.21 -1.88 43.09
N PHE A 137 -58.44 -1.28 44.01
CA PHE A 137 -57.12 -0.75 43.69
C PHE A 137 -56.01 -1.81 43.83
N PRO A 138 -55.06 -1.86 42.88
CA PRO A 138 -55.08 -1.18 41.59
C PRO A 138 -55.90 -1.96 40.55
N ASP A 139 -56.67 -1.27 39.71
CA ASP A 139 -57.26 -1.88 38.51
C ASP A 139 -56.21 -2.07 37.40
N ASP A 140 -56.53 -2.77 36.32
CA ASP A 140 -55.53 -3.12 35.28
C ASP A 140 -54.96 -1.88 34.59
N THR A 141 -55.75 -0.80 34.47
CA THR A 141 -55.30 0.48 33.92
C THR A 141 -54.37 1.20 34.90
N GLU A 142 -54.70 1.19 36.18
CA GLU A 142 -53.91 1.81 37.24
C GLU A 142 -52.56 1.09 37.47
N LYS A 143 -52.54 -0.24 37.33
CA LYS A 143 -51.29 -1.03 37.31
C LYS A 143 -50.40 -0.64 36.13
N LEU A 144 -51.00 -0.49 34.94
CA LEU A 144 -50.30 -0.07 33.74
C LEU A 144 -49.71 1.34 33.89
N LEU A 145 -50.47 2.29 34.42
CA LEU A 145 -50.01 3.66 34.66
C LEU A 145 -48.89 3.72 35.70
N LEU A 146 -48.98 2.96 36.80
CA LEU A 146 -47.95 2.89 37.83
C LEU A 146 -46.63 2.33 37.25
N ASN A 147 -46.70 1.26 36.47
CA ASN A 147 -45.53 0.65 35.83
C ASN A 147 -44.92 1.54 34.74
N LEU A 148 -45.77 2.18 33.93
CA LEU A 148 -45.31 3.09 32.88
C LEU A 148 -44.56 4.29 33.47
N ALA A 149 -45.09 4.89 34.54
CA ALA A 149 -44.45 6.01 35.23
C ALA A 149 -43.10 5.61 35.85
N CYS A 150 -43.00 4.42 36.46
CA CYS A 150 -41.74 3.91 37.00
C CYS A 150 -40.70 3.64 35.90
N ASN A 151 -41.12 3.11 34.75
CA ASN A 151 -40.23 2.89 33.60
C ASN A 151 -39.75 4.21 32.97
N GLN A 152 -40.58 5.26 32.94
CA GLN A 152 -40.11 6.57 32.47
C GLN A 152 -39.13 7.22 33.45
N ALA A 153 -39.37 7.09 34.75
CA ALA A 153 -38.46 7.57 35.79
C ALA A 153 -37.08 6.88 35.74
N LEU A 154 -37.04 5.59 35.40
CA LEU A 154 -35.80 4.82 35.20
C LEU A 154 -34.88 5.48 34.16
N VAL A 155 -35.41 5.82 32.99
CA VAL A 155 -34.61 6.41 31.89
C VAL A 155 -33.96 7.73 32.32
N ALA A 156 -34.68 8.55 33.08
CA ALA A 156 -34.20 9.86 33.51
C ALA A 156 -33.24 9.83 34.71
N LEU A 157 -33.32 8.81 35.56
CA LEU A 157 -32.37 8.57 36.64
C LEU A 157 -31.06 7.95 36.09
N GLN A 158 -31.15 7.08 35.09
CA GLN A 158 -30.00 6.46 34.42
C GLN A 158 -29.11 7.50 33.67
N GLN A 159 -29.73 8.46 32.98
CA GLN A 159 -29.01 9.57 32.32
C GLN A 159 -28.29 10.49 33.31
N ALA A 160 -28.82 10.66 34.52
CA ALA A 160 -28.16 11.47 35.56
C ALA A 160 -26.93 10.78 36.14
N ARG A 161 -26.93 9.43 36.22
CA ARG A 161 -25.81 8.61 36.68
C ARG A 161 -24.63 8.63 35.70
N LEU A 162 -24.91 8.55 34.39
CA LEU A 162 -23.91 8.59 33.31
C LEU A 162 -23.10 9.90 33.22
N LYS A 163 -23.62 11.02 33.72
CA LYS A 163 -22.91 12.32 33.72
C LYS A 163 -21.89 12.49 34.85
N ARG A 164 -21.79 11.55 35.80
CA ARG A 164 -20.93 11.67 36.99
C ARG A 164 -19.57 10.94 36.90
N GLU A 165 -19.30 10.15 35.86
CA GLU A 165 -18.03 9.41 35.74
C GLU A 165 -17.03 10.06 34.76
N PRO A 166 -15.71 10.10 35.08
CA PRO A 166 -14.68 10.67 34.20
C PRO A 166 -14.25 9.70 33.09
N PRO A 167 -13.61 10.18 32.00
CA PRO A 167 -13.46 9.43 30.76
C PRO A 167 -12.22 8.51 30.82
N MET A 168 -12.36 7.34 31.42
CA MET A 168 -11.48 6.19 31.18
C MET A 168 -12.30 4.91 31.43
N ARG A 169 -13.08 4.46 30.43
CA ARG A 169 -13.77 3.14 30.40
C ARG A 169 -14.55 2.85 29.10
N ALA A 170 -14.12 3.35 27.94
CA ALA A 170 -14.81 3.08 26.66
C ALA A 170 -14.56 1.64 26.15
N ASP A 171 -13.32 1.15 26.22
CA ASP A 171 -12.95 -0.15 25.63
C ASP A 171 -13.54 -1.37 26.38
N GLU A 172 -13.75 -1.26 27.69
CA GLU A 172 -14.29 -2.36 28.49
C GLU A 172 -15.81 -2.50 28.34
N LEU A 173 -16.49 -1.40 27.99
CA LEU A 173 -17.94 -1.38 27.75
C LEU A 173 -18.27 -1.93 26.36
N ASP A 174 -17.49 -1.57 25.34
CA ASP A 174 -17.66 -2.09 23.98
C ASP A 174 -17.45 -3.61 23.92
N HIS A 175 -16.45 -4.13 24.64
CA HIS A 175 -16.20 -5.57 24.68
C HIS A 175 -17.32 -6.34 25.38
N ARG A 176 -17.92 -5.78 26.43
CA ARG A 176 -19.01 -6.42 27.18
C ARG A 176 -20.37 -6.25 26.48
N VAL A 177 -20.57 -5.17 25.73
CA VAL A 177 -21.71 -4.98 24.82
C VAL A 177 -21.60 -5.95 23.65
N GLU A 178 -20.43 -6.13 23.04
CA GLU A 178 -20.20 -7.18 22.03
C GLU A 178 -20.52 -8.57 22.59
N GLN A 179 -20.01 -8.89 23.79
CA GLN A 179 -20.23 -10.21 24.39
C GLN A 179 -21.71 -10.48 24.72
N ARG A 180 -22.44 -9.52 25.31
CA ARG A 180 -23.89 -9.68 25.57
C ARG A 180 -24.74 -9.61 24.31
N THR A 181 -24.32 -8.86 23.29
CA THR A 181 -25.03 -8.83 22.00
C THR A 181 -24.85 -10.17 21.28
N LEU A 182 -23.68 -10.80 21.39
CA LEU A 182 -23.43 -12.17 20.92
C LEU A 182 -24.23 -13.22 21.70
N GLU A 183 -24.32 -13.13 23.03
CA GLU A 183 -25.12 -14.06 23.84
C GLU A 183 -26.64 -13.91 23.61
N LEU A 184 -27.16 -12.68 23.51
CA LEU A 184 -28.56 -12.44 23.17
C LEU A 184 -28.88 -12.82 21.72
N ALA A 185 -27.94 -12.61 20.78
CA ALA A 185 -28.09 -13.08 19.41
C ALA A 185 -28.12 -14.61 19.36
N ALA A 186 -27.29 -15.30 20.16
CA ALA A 186 -27.27 -16.76 20.25
C ALA A 186 -28.55 -17.32 20.91
N ALA A 187 -29.05 -16.70 21.98
CA ALA A 187 -30.29 -17.13 22.65
C ALA A 187 -31.53 -16.86 21.80
N ASN A 188 -31.62 -15.72 21.11
CA ASN A 188 -32.69 -15.44 20.15
C ASN A 188 -32.57 -16.31 18.88
N ALA A 189 -31.37 -16.69 18.46
CA ALA A 189 -31.16 -17.65 17.38
C ALA A 189 -31.61 -19.06 17.78
N ALA A 190 -31.35 -19.49 19.02
CA ALA A 190 -31.79 -20.78 19.54
C ALA A 190 -33.33 -20.88 19.67
N LEU A 191 -33.98 -19.83 20.18
CA LEU A 191 -35.44 -19.79 20.32
C LEU A 191 -36.14 -19.67 18.94
N LYS A 192 -35.57 -18.90 18.01
CA LYS A 192 -36.02 -18.87 16.60
C LYS A 192 -35.77 -20.19 15.89
N ALA A 193 -34.70 -20.92 16.23
CA ALA A 193 -34.42 -22.24 15.66
C ALA A 193 -35.43 -23.29 16.13
N GLU A 194 -35.85 -23.28 17.40
CA GLU A 194 -36.81 -24.26 17.93
C GLU A 194 -38.24 -24.04 17.39
N ILE A 195 -38.67 -22.78 17.23
CA ILE A 195 -39.95 -22.44 16.60
C ILE A 195 -39.90 -22.72 15.10
N ALA A 196 -38.80 -22.39 14.44
CA ALA A 196 -38.59 -22.73 13.03
C ALA A 196 -38.51 -24.25 12.80
N GLU A 197 -38.01 -25.05 13.76
CA GLU A 197 -37.93 -26.51 13.63
C GLU A 197 -39.32 -27.16 13.65
N ARG A 198 -40.24 -26.62 14.46
CA ARG A 198 -41.60 -27.17 14.59
C ARG A 198 -42.49 -26.85 13.39
N GLU A 199 -42.37 -25.65 12.83
CA GLU A 199 -43.03 -25.28 11.56
C GLU A 199 -42.33 -25.92 10.35
N ARG A 200 -40.99 -26.12 10.42
CA ARG A 200 -40.23 -26.87 9.40
C ARG A 200 -40.65 -28.31 9.30
N VAL A 201 -40.97 -29.05 10.37
CA VAL A 201 -41.31 -30.47 10.22
C VAL A 201 -42.63 -30.67 9.47
N GLU A 202 -43.58 -29.76 9.65
CA GLU A 202 -44.92 -29.84 9.04
C GLU A 202 -44.95 -29.32 7.60
N GLU A 203 -44.19 -28.26 7.30
CA GLU A 203 -43.91 -27.83 5.92
C GLU A 203 -42.92 -28.75 5.21
N ALA A 204 -41.94 -29.35 5.89
CA ALA A 204 -40.97 -30.29 5.30
C ALA A 204 -41.62 -31.59 4.87
N PHE A 205 -42.75 -32.02 5.43
CA PHE A 205 -43.42 -33.22 4.91
C PHE A 205 -44.06 -32.96 3.54
N ARG A 206 -44.76 -31.83 3.35
CA ARG A 206 -45.35 -31.44 2.04
C ARG A 206 -44.31 -30.90 1.06
N ALA A 207 -43.31 -30.18 1.56
CA ALA A 207 -42.18 -29.72 0.78
C ALA A 207 -41.25 -30.88 0.43
N SER A 208 -41.07 -31.93 1.24
CA SER A 208 -40.22 -33.09 0.88
C SER A 208 -40.78 -33.88 -0.32
N GLU A 209 -42.10 -33.94 -0.50
CA GLU A 209 -42.71 -34.67 -1.62
C GLU A 209 -42.62 -33.87 -2.94
N LEU A 210 -42.86 -32.55 -2.89
CA LEU A 210 -42.68 -31.62 -4.02
C LEU A 210 -41.19 -31.32 -4.30
N SER A 211 -40.35 -31.29 -3.27
CA SER A 211 -38.90 -31.07 -3.35
C SER A 211 -38.17 -32.32 -3.81
N ALA A 212 -38.55 -33.55 -3.45
CA ALA A 212 -37.92 -34.74 -4.03
C ALA A 212 -38.10 -34.79 -5.56
N THR A 213 -39.25 -34.32 -6.08
CA THR A 213 -39.52 -34.24 -7.53
C THR A 213 -38.79 -33.06 -8.18
N SER A 214 -38.78 -31.90 -7.53
CA SER A 214 -38.03 -30.73 -8.00
C SER A 214 -36.50 -30.91 -7.90
N MET A 215 -36.01 -31.69 -6.92
CA MET A 215 -34.60 -32.00 -6.74
C MET A 215 -34.09 -32.89 -7.87
N ILE A 216 -34.82 -33.95 -8.23
CA ILE A 216 -34.40 -34.82 -9.34
C ILE A 216 -34.37 -34.03 -10.67
N GLU A 217 -35.35 -33.16 -10.93
CA GLU A 217 -35.38 -32.27 -12.10
C GLU A 217 -34.28 -31.18 -12.07
N GLY A 218 -33.97 -30.67 -10.88
CA GLY A 218 -32.97 -29.64 -10.66
C GLY A 218 -31.52 -30.14 -10.64
N ILE A 219 -31.27 -31.46 -10.57
CA ILE A 219 -29.91 -32.01 -10.58
C ILE A 219 -29.30 -31.83 -11.97
N PRO A 220 -28.20 -31.06 -12.12
CA PRO A 220 -27.50 -30.86 -13.38
C PRO A 220 -26.63 -32.08 -13.70
N GLY A 221 -27.27 -33.24 -13.84
CA GLY A 221 -26.66 -34.54 -14.10
C GLY A 221 -27.72 -35.51 -14.60
N PHE A 222 -27.31 -36.66 -15.13
CA PHE A 222 -28.24 -37.61 -15.75
C PHE A 222 -28.66 -38.63 -14.70
N VAL A 223 -29.88 -38.51 -14.18
CA VAL A 223 -30.35 -39.35 -13.06
C VAL A 223 -31.63 -40.08 -13.44
N ALA A 224 -31.63 -41.39 -13.16
CA ALA A 224 -32.80 -42.24 -13.31
C ALA A 224 -33.11 -42.97 -12.01
N VAL A 225 -34.39 -43.25 -11.78
CA VAL A 225 -34.86 -44.11 -10.68
C VAL A 225 -35.54 -45.32 -11.30
N LEU A 226 -35.09 -46.51 -10.91
CA LEU A 226 -35.70 -47.78 -11.31
C LEU A 226 -36.49 -48.38 -10.14
N GLY A 227 -37.56 -49.08 -10.44
CA GLY A 227 -38.29 -49.89 -9.47
C GLY A 227 -37.45 -51.07 -8.97
N PRO A 228 -37.89 -51.78 -7.92
CA PRO A 228 -37.17 -52.94 -7.35
C PRO A 228 -36.80 -54.04 -8.36
N ASP A 229 -37.58 -54.16 -9.44
CA ASP A 229 -37.42 -55.12 -10.54
C ASP A 229 -36.45 -54.65 -11.65
N GLY A 230 -35.90 -53.43 -11.52
CA GLY A 230 -34.99 -52.82 -12.49
C GLY A 230 -35.68 -52.06 -13.63
N ARG A 231 -37.01 -51.91 -13.62
CA ARG A 231 -37.72 -51.11 -14.63
C ARG A 231 -37.53 -49.61 -14.39
N VAL A 232 -37.28 -48.83 -15.43
CA VAL A 232 -37.16 -47.36 -15.31
C VAL A 232 -38.51 -46.76 -14.91
N GLU A 233 -38.60 -46.21 -13.70
CA GLU A 233 -39.81 -45.56 -13.20
C GLU A 233 -39.79 -44.07 -13.45
N ARG A 234 -38.61 -43.44 -13.35
CA ARG A 234 -38.43 -42.00 -13.56
C ARG A 234 -37.07 -41.70 -14.15
N VAL A 235 -37.01 -40.64 -14.94
CA VAL A 235 -35.79 -39.96 -15.37
C VAL A 235 -35.97 -38.46 -15.15
N ASN A 236 -34.89 -37.70 -15.05
CA ASN A 236 -34.97 -36.24 -15.06
C ASN A 236 -34.94 -35.65 -16.48
N GLY A 237 -35.39 -34.40 -16.64
CA GLY A 237 -35.49 -33.75 -17.94
C GLY A 237 -34.16 -33.71 -18.74
N GLN A 238 -33.02 -33.78 -18.08
CA GLN A 238 -31.69 -33.85 -18.70
C GLN A 238 -31.48 -35.13 -19.51
N ILE A 239 -31.95 -36.29 -19.02
CA ILE A 239 -31.89 -37.56 -19.78
C ILE A 239 -32.84 -37.50 -20.98
N GLU A 240 -34.07 -37.00 -20.79
CA GLU A 240 -35.06 -36.89 -21.87
C GLU A 240 -34.58 -35.95 -22.97
N GLN A 241 -34.02 -34.78 -22.61
CA GLN A 241 -33.45 -33.83 -23.56
C GLN A 241 -32.21 -34.38 -24.27
N TYR A 242 -31.35 -35.12 -23.55
CA TYR A 242 -30.15 -35.67 -24.16
C TYR A 242 -30.45 -36.79 -25.14
N CYS A 243 -31.34 -37.72 -24.78
CA CYS A 243 -31.70 -38.84 -25.66
C CYS A 243 -32.70 -38.41 -26.75
N GLY A 244 -33.47 -37.35 -26.49
CA GLY A 244 -34.54 -36.87 -27.36
C GLY A 244 -35.82 -37.72 -27.30
N GLU A 245 -35.94 -38.59 -26.29
CA GLU A 245 -37.01 -39.58 -26.15
C GLU A 245 -37.71 -39.43 -24.78
N PRO A 246 -39.06 -39.56 -24.71
CA PRO A 246 -39.79 -39.47 -23.45
C PRO A 246 -39.59 -40.72 -22.58
N LEU A 247 -39.85 -40.62 -21.26
CA LEU A 247 -39.77 -41.73 -20.30
C LEU A 247 -40.35 -43.07 -20.80
N GLU A 248 -41.46 -43.05 -21.52
CA GLU A 248 -42.13 -44.25 -22.07
C GLU A 248 -41.25 -45.04 -23.05
N GLU A 249 -40.49 -44.32 -23.88
CA GLU A 249 -39.51 -44.91 -24.80
C GLU A 249 -38.25 -45.34 -24.03
N LEU A 250 -37.80 -44.53 -23.06
CA LEU A 250 -36.63 -44.84 -22.21
C LEU A 250 -36.83 -46.11 -21.35
N GLN A 251 -38.06 -46.46 -21.00
CA GLN A 251 -38.38 -47.74 -20.35
C GLN A 251 -37.99 -48.96 -21.19
N HIS A 252 -37.89 -48.80 -22.51
CA HIS A 252 -37.52 -49.84 -23.47
C HIS A 252 -36.06 -49.74 -23.94
N TRP A 253 -35.18 -49.18 -23.09
CA TRP A 253 -33.74 -48.95 -23.36
C TRP A 253 -32.97 -50.15 -23.92
N GLY A 254 -33.42 -51.38 -23.62
CA GLY A 254 -32.80 -52.61 -24.12
C GLY A 254 -33.08 -52.95 -25.59
N VAL A 255 -34.06 -52.28 -26.21
CA VAL A 255 -34.51 -52.58 -27.60
C VAL A 255 -34.69 -51.33 -28.47
N ASN A 256 -34.65 -50.12 -27.89
CA ASN A 256 -34.89 -48.85 -28.59
C ASN A 256 -33.61 -48.20 -29.18
N GLY A 257 -32.44 -48.84 -29.05
CA GLY A 257 -31.18 -48.36 -29.63
C GLY A 257 -30.56 -47.13 -28.95
N ILE A 258 -30.90 -46.87 -27.68
CA ILE A 258 -30.29 -45.79 -26.89
C ILE A 258 -28.88 -46.15 -26.42
N VAL A 259 -28.66 -47.40 -26.05
CA VAL A 259 -27.33 -47.93 -25.77
C VAL A 259 -26.75 -48.49 -27.06
N HIS A 260 -25.46 -48.24 -27.30
CA HIS A 260 -24.79 -48.67 -28.53
C HIS A 260 -24.88 -50.19 -28.73
N PRO A 261 -25.16 -50.69 -29.96
CA PRO A 261 -25.38 -52.11 -30.21
C PRO A 261 -24.24 -53.05 -29.78
N GLU A 262 -22.99 -52.60 -29.85
CA GLU A 262 -21.83 -53.38 -29.39
C GLU A 262 -21.75 -53.49 -27.86
N ASP A 263 -22.27 -52.50 -27.13
CA ASP A 263 -22.22 -52.45 -25.67
C ASP A 263 -23.41 -53.21 -25.07
N MET A 264 -24.52 -53.30 -25.81
CA MET A 264 -25.78 -53.90 -25.37
C MET A 264 -25.68 -55.32 -24.79
N PRO A 265 -24.97 -56.29 -25.39
CA PRO A 265 -24.83 -57.63 -24.82
C PRO A 265 -24.17 -57.61 -23.44
N HIS A 266 -23.14 -56.79 -23.28
CA HIS A 266 -22.40 -56.65 -22.02
C HIS A 266 -23.23 -55.93 -20.96
N VAL A 267 -23.90 -54.84 -21.35
CA VAL A 267 -24.79 -54.05 -20.49
C VAL A 267 -25.95 -54.91 -19.99
N ALA A 268 -26.64 -55.64 -20.88
CA ALA A 268 -27.76 -56.49 -20.51
C ALA A 268 -27.35 -57.62 -19.55
N GLU A 269 -26.17 -58.23 -19.78
CA GLU A 269 -25.65 -59.28 -18.90
C GLU A 269 -25.29 -58.73 -17.51
N MET A 270 -24.53 -57.64 -17.45
CA MET A 270 -24.09 -57.04 -16.18
C MET A 270 -25.24 -56.44 -15.38
N PHE A 271 -26.10 -55.66 -16.04
CA PHE A 271 -27.29 -55.10 -15.44
C PHE A 271 -28.23 -56.20 -14.95
N GLY A 272 -28.53 -57.20 -15.79
CA GLY A 272 -29.42 -58.31 -15.43
C GLY A 272 -28.92 -59.12 -14.23
N LYS A 273 -27.62 -59.43 -14.18
CA LYS A 273 -27.00 -60.09 -13.01
C LYS A 273 -27.10 -59.24 -11.76
N ALA A 274 -26.85 -57.94 -11.87
CA ALA A 274 -26.86 -57.01 -10.74
C ALA A 274 -28.26 -56.83 -10.14
N ILE A 275 -29.28 -56.65 -10.99
CA ILE A 275 -30.67 -56.54 -10.55
C ILE A 275 -31.13 -57.85 -9.87
N ALA A 276 -30.85 -59.00 -10.48
CA ALA A 276 -31.23 -60.31 -9.91
C ALA A 276 -30.52 -60.62 -8.58
N ALA A 277 -29.25 -60.23 -8.44
CA ALA A 277 -28.48 -60.40 -7.21
C ALA A 277 -28.77 -59.30 -6.17
N GLY A 278 -29.40 -58.19 -6.56
CA GLY A 278 -29.59 -57.03 -5.71
C GLY A 278 -28.29 -56.31 -5.34
N THR A 279 -27.25 -56.41 -6.18
CA THR A 279 -25.94 -55.79 -5.94
C THR A 279 -25.77 -54.53 -6.80
N PRO A 280 -25.06 -53.50 -6.32
CA PRO A 280 -24.71 -52.35 -7.16
C PRO A 280 -24.01 -52.74 -8.46
N TYR A 281 -24.20 -51.95 -9.52
CA TYR A 281 -23.46 -52.08 -10.76
C TYR A 281 -22.78 -50.77 -11.15
N ASP A 282 -21.66 -50.89 -11.86
CA ASP A 282 -20.92 -49.80 -12.49
C ASP A 282 -20.48 -50.30 -13.86
N ILE A 283 -21.02 -49.71 -14.92
CA ILE A 283 -20.77 -50.11 -16.30
C ILE A 283 -20.48 -48.87 -17.13
N GLU A 284 -19.47 -48.94 -18.00
CA GLU A 284 -19.25 -47.91 -19.01
C GLU A 284 -19.95 -48.32 -20.30
N GLN A 285 -20.79 -47.42 -20.83
CA GLN A 285 -21.57 -47.68 -22.02
C GLN A 285 -21.69 -46.42 -22.87
N ARG A 286 -21.81 -46.61 -24.18
CA ARG A 286 -22.10 -45.50 -25.08
C ARG A 286 -23.60 -45.25 -25.16
N LEU A 287 -24.00 -44.01 -24.87
CA LEU A 287 -25.38 -43.56 -24.99
C LEU A 287 -25.55 -42.65 -26.20
N ARG A 288 -26.67 -42.86 -26.90
CA ARG A 288 -27.06 -42.08 -28.08
C ARG A 288 -27.70 -40.77 -27.65
N ARG A 289 -27.17 -39.68 -28.18
CA ARG A 289 -27.72 -38.33 -28.07
C ARG A 289 -28.84 -38.12 -29.10
N PHE A 290 -29.68 -37.11 -28.91
CA PHE A 290 -30.84 -36.76 -29.75
C PHE A 290 -30.51 -36.59 -31.24
N ASP A 291 -29.27 -36.26 -31.59
CA ASP A 291 -28.75 -36.11 -32.96
C ASP A 291 -28.19 -37.41 -33.57
N GLY A 292 -28.14 -38.48 -32.78
CA GLY A 292 -27.62 -39.78 -33.17
C GLY A 292 -26.15 -40.03 -32.82
N GLU A 293 -25.41 -39.06 -32.27
CA GLU A 293 -24.03 -39.25 -31.83
C GLU A 293 -23.95 -40.10 -30.55
N TYR A 294 -22.93 -40.94 -30.44
CA TYR A 294 -22.67 -41.74 -29.23
C TYR A 294 -21.55 -41.13 -28.39
N ARG A 295 -21.79 -40.90 -27.10
CA ARG A 295 -20.74 -40.51 -26.13
C ARG A 295 -20.61 -41.53 -25.01
N TRP A 296 -19.44 -41.55 -24.36
CA TRP A 296 -19.15 -42.47 -23.25
C TRP A 296 -19.76 -42.00 -21.95
N PHE A 297 -20.56 -42.86 -21.33
CA PHE A 297 -21.11 -42.65 -20.01
C PHE A 297 -20.67 -43.75 -19.04
N GLY A 298 -20.27 -43.34 -17.84
CA GLY A 298 -20.27 -44.23 -16.69
C GLY A 298 -21.69 -44.34 -16.12
N ASN A 299 -22.26 -45.53 -16.13
CA ASN A 299 -23.58 -45.85 -15.64
C ASN A 299 -23.51 -46.65 -14.33
N ARG A 300 -23.94 -46.04 -13.24
CA ARG A 300 -23.88 -46.61 -11.89
C ARG A 300 -25.27 -46.73 -11.31
N GLY A 301 -25.68 -47.95 -10.99
CA GLY A 301 -26.92 -48.21 -10.26
C GLY A 301 -26.65 -48.72 -8.85
N ARG A 302 -27.30 -48.10 -7.85
CA ARG A 302 -27.26 -48.56 -6.46
C ARG A 302 -28.66 -48.92 -5.95
N PRO A 303 -28.84 -50.07 -5.30
CA PRO A 303 -30.12 -50.45 -4.70
C PRO A 303 -30.32 -49.69 -3.39
N ILE A 304 -31.45 -49.00 -3.28
CA ILE A 304 -31.94 -48.40 -2.05
C ILE A 304 -32.77 -49.45 -1.35
N ARG A 305 -32.46 -49.70 -0.08
CA ARG A 305 -33.13 -50.71 0.73
C ARG A 305 -33.92 -50.06 1.86
N ASP A 306 -35.07 -50.65 2.19
CA ASP A 306 -35.81 -50.30 3.40
C ASP A 306 -35.13 -50.87 4.66
N ALA A 307 -35.72 -50.57 5.81
CA ALA A 307 -35.24 -51.03 7.12
C ALA A 307 -35.25 -52.56 7.27
N ASP A 308 -36.04 -53.28 6.47
CA ASP A 308 -36.11 -54.74 6.44
C ASP A 308 -35.13 -55.36 5.41
N GLY A 309 -34.30 -54.52 4.78
CA GLY A 309 -33.28 -54.92 3.81
C GLY A 309 -33.81 -55.23 2.41
N ARG A 310 -35.09 -54.98 2.13
CA ARG A 310 -35.70 -55.17 0.80
C ARG A 310 -35.40 -53.97 -0.09
N ILE A 311 -35.12 -54.22 -1.36
CA ILE A 311 -34.86 -53.14 -2.31
C ILE A 311 -36.18 -52.43 -2.61
N VAL A 312 -36.23 -51.12 -2.39
CA VAL A 312 -37.41 -50.27 -2.64
C VAL A 312 -37.28 -49.44 -3.91
N ALA A 313 -36.06 -49.14 -4.35
CA ALA A 313 -35.77 -48.46 -5.60
C ALA A 313 -34.30 -48.67 -5.98
N TRP A 314 -33.94 -48.41 -7.23
CA TRP A 314 -32.54 -48.26 -7.64
C TRP A 314 -32.29 -46.82 -8.09
N HIS A 315 -31.27 -46.20 -7.52
CA HIS A 315 -30.82 -44.88 -7.97
C HIS A 315 -29.70 -45.06 -8.98
N VAL A 316 -29.90 -44.53 -10.18
CA VAL A 316 -28.99 -44.64 -11.31
C VAL A 316 -28.45 -43.28 -11.67
N LEU A 317 -27.12 -43.19 -11.75
CA LEU A 317 -26.41 -42.01 -12.20
C LEU A 317 -25.66 -42.35 -13.49
N LEU A 318 -25.91 -41.57 -14.54
CA LEU A 318 -25.13 -41.57 -15.76
C LEU A 318 -24.20 -40.35 -15.70
N THR A 319 -22.90 -40.56 -15.89
CA THR A 319 -21.90 -39.48 -15.93
C THR A 319 -21.23 -39.48 -17.28
N ASP A 320 -21.25 -38.37 -18.00
CA ASP A 320 -20.46 -38.21 -19.22
C ASP A 320 -18.97 -38.23 -18.82
N ILE A 321 -18.24 -39.23 -19.31
CA ILE A 321 -16.81 -39.44 -18.99
C ILE A 321 -15.91 -39.20 -20.19
N ASP A 322 -16.45 -38.66 -21.28
CA ASP A 322 -15.72 -38.48 -22.53
C ASP A 322 -14.55 -37.49 -22.36
N ASP A 323 -14.78 -36.38 -21.66
CA ASP A 323 -13.75 -35.36 -21.42
C ASP A 323 -12.69 -35.81 -20.39
N ARG A 324 -13.09 -36.58 -19.36
CA ARG A 324 -12.16 -37.20 -18.40
C ARG A 324 -11.22 -38.18 -19.10
N ARG A 325 -11.75 -39.01 -20.01
CA ARG A 325 -10.94 -39.92 -20.85
C ARG A 325 -9.94 -39.16 -21.71
N ARG A 326 -10.31 -38.00 -22.26
CA ARG A 326 -9.39 -37.12 -23.03
C ARG A 326 -8.31 -36.48 -22.14
N ALA A 327 -8.66 -36.06 -20.92
CA ALA A 327 -7.71 -35.45 -19.97
C ALA A 327 -6.68 -36.46 -19.40
N GLU A 328 -7.11 -37.69 -19.07
CA GLU A 328 -6.19 -38.76 -18.66
C GLU A 328 -5.21 -39.14 -19.78
N GLN A 329 -5.64 -39.06 -21.04
CA GLN A 329 -4.75 -39.21 -22.20
C GLN A 329 -3.77 -38.04 -22.33
N ALA A 330 -4.18 -36.81 -22.00
CA ALA A 330 -3.31 -35.62 -22.03
C ALA A 330 -2.24 -35.62 -20.92
N VAL A 331 -2.57 -36.08 -19.71
CA VAL A 331 -1.59 -36.23 -18.61
C VAL A 331 -0.52 -37.27 -18.97
N ARG A 332 -0.92 -38.42 -19.55
CA ARG A 332 0.03 -39.40 -20.09
C ARG A 332 0.91 -38.83 -21.21
N ALA A 333 0.37 -37.92 -22.02
CA ALA A 333 1.15 -37.24 -23.06
C ALA A 333 2.15 -36.23 -22.47
N SER A 334 1.82 -35.54 -21.37
CA SER A 334 2.70 -34.59 -20.68
C SER A 334 3.84 -35.26 -19.92
N GLU A 335 3.59 -36.37 -19.21
CA GLU A 335 4.65 -37.15 -18.55
C GLU A 335 5.64 -37.73 -19.59
N LYS A 336 5.12 -38.19 -20.73
CA LYS A 336 5.96 -38.61 -21.86
C LYS A 336 6.79 -37.45 -22.41
N GLY A 337 6.22 -36.26 -22.53
CA GLY A 337 6.90 -35.07 -23.03
C GLY A 337 8.06 -34.58 -22.15
N LEU A 338 7.94 -34.60 -20.82
CA LEU A 338 9.04 -34.24 -19.91
C LEU A 338 10.19 -35.26 -19.96
N ARG A 339 9.87 -36.55 -20.11
CA ARG A 339 10.87 -37.59 -20.32
C ARG A 339 11.62 -37.38 -21.63
N GLU A 340 10.88 -37.16 -22.73
CA GLU A 340 11.45 -36.85 -24.05
C GLU A 340 12.35 -35.60 -24.02
N GLN A 341 12.03 -34.57 -23.22
CA GLN A 341 12.90 -33.39 -23.06
C GLN A 341 14.24 -33.72 -22.37
N ALA A 342 14.23 -34.49 -21.28
CA ALA A 342 15.46 -34.89 -20.59
C ALA A 342 16.37 -35.77 -21.49
N GLU A 343 15.78 -36.55 -22.40
CA GLU A 343 16.50 -37.31 -23.43
C GLU A 343 17.15 -36.42 -24.50
N THR A 344 16.79 -35.15 -24.64
CA THR A 344 17.45 -34.25 -25.62
C THR A 344 18.71 -33.55 -25.10
N ILE A 345 18.98 -33.55 -23.79
CA ILE A 345 20.11 -32.82 -23.19
C ILE A 345 21.43 -33.57 -23.44
N PRO A 346 22.46 -32.95 -24.07
CA PRO A 346 23.70 -33.61 -24.50
C PRO A 346 24.67 -34.00 -23.38
N GLN A 347 24.20 -34.12 -22.14
CA GLN A 347 24.98 -34.58 -20.99
C GLN A 347 24.44 -35.90 -20.46
N MET A 348 25.30 -36.69 -19.81
CA MET A 348 24.87 -37.88 -19.08
C MET A 348 24.19 -37.43 -17.79
N LEU A 349 22.88 -37.64 -17.69
CA LEU A 349 22.06 -37.16 -16.59
C LEU A 349 21.41 -38.32 -15.84
N TRP A 350 21.27 -38.13 -14.53
CA TRP A 350 20.56 -39.05 -13.66
C TRP A 350 19.83 -38.31 -12.54
N SER A 351 18.84 -38.98 -11.96
CA SER A 351 18.21 -38.55 -10.71
C SER A 351 18.08 -39.71 -9.74
N ALA A 352 18.04 -39.37 -8.46
CA ALA A 352 17.89 -40.32 -7.38
C ALA A 352 16.78 -39.90 -6.42
N THR A 353 16.16 -40.88 -5.75
CA THR A 353 15.25 -40.64 -4.63
C THR A 353 15.95 -39.93 -3.48
N ALA A 354 15.18 -39.43 -2.50
CA ALA A 354 15.74 -38.84 -1.28
C ALA A 354 16.74 -39.75 -0.55
N ASP A 355 16.53 -41.07 -0.62
CA ASP A 355 17.39 -42.10 -0.02
C ASP A 355 18.63 -42.43 -0.86
N GLY A 356 18.75 -41.83 -2.06
CA GLY A 356 19.93 -41.93 -2.91
C GLY A 356 19.93 -43.07 -3.93
N ASP A 357 18.78 -43.73 -4.13
CA ASP A 357 18.57 -44.74 -5.16
C ASP A 357 18.27 -44.09 -6.51
N ILE A 358 18.99 -44.49 -7.57
CA ILE A 358 18.78 -43.94 -8.92
C ILE A 358 17.39 -44.36 -9.43
N ASP A 359 16.53 -43.39 -9.69
CA ASP A 359 15.16 -43.61 -10.19
C ASP A 359 14.95 -43.17 -11.64
N TYR A 360 15.99 -42.55 -12.23
CA TYR A 360 16.02 -42.21 -13.65
C TYR A 360 17.47 -41.94 -14.10
N CYS A 361 17.78 -42.36 -15.32
CA CYS A 361 18.96 -41.96 -16.07
C CYS A 361 18.58 -41.81 -17.54
N ASN A 362 19.17 -40.83 -18.24
CA ASN A 362 18.91 -40.62 -19.66
C ASN A 362 19.69 -41.61 -20.55
N GLU A 363 19.26 -41.78 -21.80
CA GLU A 363 19.84 -42.71 -22.76
C GLU A 363 21.34 -42.47 -22.96
N ARG A 364 21.82 -41.23 -22.89
CA ARG A 364 23.25 -40.91 -23.06
C ARG A 364 24.15 -41.57 -22.01
N LEU A 365 23.71 -41.65 -20.75
CA LEU A 365 24.48 -42.34 -19.72
C LEU A 365 24.53 -43.85 -20.00
N LEU A 366 23.44 -44.42 -20.50
CA LEU A 366 23.34 -45.82 -20.87
C LEU A 366 24.18 -46.13 -22.12
N GLU A 367 24.13 -45.28 -23.14
CA GLU A 367 24.95 -45.39 -24.35
C GLU A 367 26.45 -45.24 -24.05
N TYR A 368 26.84 -44.32 -23.16
CA TYR A 368 28.24 -44.13 -22.79
C TYR A 368 28.81 -45.34 -22.01
N SER A 369 28.01 -45.90 -21.11
CA SER A 369 28.42 -47.02 -20.25
C SER A 369 28.19 -48.41 -20.85
N GLY A 370 27.26 -48.53 -21.79
CA GLY A 370 26.78 -49.80 -22.36
C GLY A 370 25.87 -50.61 -21.44
N LEU A 371 25.48 -50.07 -20.28
CA LEU A 371 24.59 -50.74 -19.32
C LEU A 371 23.12 -50.48 -19.66
N THR A 372 22.25 -51.40 -19.26
CA THR A 372 20.80 -51.21 -19.33
C THR A 372 20.29 -50.38 -18.16
N ALA A 373 19.13 -49.74 -18.31
CA ALA A 373 18.53 -48.97 -17.22
C ALA A 373 18.36 -49.81 -15.95
N ASP A 374 17.86 -51.04 -16.06
CA ASP A 374 17.65 -51.93 -14.91
C ASP A 374 18.96 -52.27 -14.16
N GLU A 375 20.11 -52.26 -14.83
CA GLU A 375 21.43 -52.53 -14.23
C GLU A 375 22.00 -51.31 -13.47
N VAL A 376 21.50 -50.10 -13.77
CA VAL A 376 21.95 -48.84 -13.18
C VAL A 376 21.00 -48.35 -12.09
N MET A 377 19.71 -48.65 -12.22
CA MET A 377 18.64 -48.20 -11.31
C MET A 377 18.78 -48.75 -9.89
N GLY A 378 18.18 -48.06 -8.92
CA GLY A 378 18.36 -48.34 -7.50
C GLY A 378 19.82 -48.12 -7.07
N GLY A 379 20.40 -49.12 -6.40
CA GLY A 379 21.82 -49.16 -6.05
C GLY A 379 22.76 -49.65 -7.16
N GLY A 380 22.26 -49.90 -8.38
CA GLY A 380 23.02 -50.45 -9.50
C GLY A 380 24.09 -49.52 -10.09
N TRP A 381 24.04 -48.23 -9.78
CA TRP A 381 24.96 -47.20 -10.29
C TRP A 381 26.44 -47.48 -10.02
N VAL A 382 26.78 -48.29 -9.01
CA VAL A 382 28.16 -48.73 -8.76
C VAL A 382 28.76 -49.54 -9.92
N ASN A 383 27.91 -50.12 -10.77
CA ASN A 383 28.32 -50.85 -11.97
C ASN A 383 28.96 -49.94 -13.03
N LEU A 384 28.65 -48.63 -13.00
CA LEU A 384 29.27 -47.63 -13.88
C LEU A 384 30.76 -47.43 -13.59
N LEU A 385 31.20 -47.70 -12.35
CA LEU A 385 32.53 -47.35 -11.84
C LEU A 385 33.55 -48.47 -12.01
N HIS A 386 34.81 -48.08 -12.18
CA HIS A 386 35.97 -48.98 -12.05
C HIS A 386 35.94 -49.68 -10.70
N PRO A 387 36.23 -51.00 -10.61
CA PRO A 387 36.15 -51.77 -9.37
C PRO A 387 36.84 -51.10 -8.17
N ASP A 388 38.05 -50.57 -8.37
CA ASP A 388 38.82 -49.87 -7.33
C ASP A 388 38.14 -48.58 -6.80
N ASP A 389 37.31 -47.93 -7.62
CA ASP A 389 36.68 -46.66 -7.28
C ASP A 389 35.33 -46.88 -6.58
N ARG A 390 34.70 -48.05 -6.72
CA ARG A 390 33.34 -48.34 -6.20
C ARG A 390 33.18 -48.07 -4.70
N ALA A 391 34.06 -48.63 -3.87
CA ALA A 391 33.94 -48.51 -2.42
C ALA A 391 34.24 -47.07 -1.93
N PRO A 392 35.35 -46.42 -2.33
CA PRO A 392 35.61 -45.02 -1.96
C PRO A 392 34.50 -44.06 -2.41
N THR A 393 33.97 -44.26 -3.62
CA THR A 393 32.90 -43.42 -4.16
C THR A 393 31.57 -43.64 -3.43
N GLY A 394 31.25 -44.89 -3.08
CA GLY A 394 30.08 -45.23 -2.26
C GLY A 394 30.06 -44.54 -0.90
N GLU A 395 31.19 -44.49 -0.20
CA GLU A 395 31.29 -43.81 1.10
C GLU A 395 31.04 -42.30 0.98
N ILE A 396 31.54 -41.66 -0.09
CA ILE A 396 31.30 -40.24 -0.36
C ILE A 396 29.82 -40.01 -0.66
N TRP A 397 29.18 -40.86 -1.46
CA TRP A 397 27.76 -40.74 -1.81
C TRP A 397 26.85 -40.87 -0.58
N LEU A 398 27.06 -41.88 0.26
CA LEU A 398 26.29 -42.07 1.50
C LEU A 398 26.44 -40.88 2.46
N ARG A 399 27.65 -40.29 2.54
CA ARG A 399 27.86 -39.07 3.33
C ARG A 399 27.05 -37.90 2.77
N CYS A 400 27.07 -37.68 1.46
CA CYS A 400 26.30 -36.61 0.80
C CYS A 400 24.79 -36.78 1.00
N ILE A 401 24.25 -38.01 0.99
CA ILE A 401 22.84 -38.26 1.30
C ILE A 401 22.51 -37.87 2.75
N ALA A 402 23.37 -38.24 3.71
CA ALA A 402 23.15 -37.97 5.13
C ALA A 402 23.29 -36.48 5.49
N THR A 403 24.23 -35.76 4.87
CA THR A 403 24.47 -34.34 5.14
C THR A 403 23.66 -33.41 4.24
N GLY A 404 23.30 -33.89 3.05
CA GLY A 404 22.68 -33.10 1.99
C GLY A 404 23.63 -32.10 1.33
N GLU A 405 24.94 -32.31 1.43
CA GLU A 405 25.97 -31.53 0.73
C GLU A 405 26.05 -31.92 -0.76
N PRO A 406 26.42 -31.00 -1.67
CA PRO A 406 26.67 -31.31 -3.07
C PRO A 406 27.66 -32.46 -3.25
N TYR A 407 27.33 -33.39 -4.12
CA TYR A 407 28.21 -34.51 -4.48
C TYR A 407 29.12 -34.10 -5.64
N SER A 408 30.42 -34.41 -5.55
CA SER A 408 31.41 -34.16 -6.61
C SER A 408 32.62 -35.09 -6.46
N VAL A 409 32.88 -35.92 -7.47
CA VAL A 409 34.01 -36.87 -7.47
C VAL A 409 34.60 -37.05 -8.87
N GLU A 410 35.93 -37.15 -8.97
CA GLU A 410 36.60 -37.64 -10.18
C GLU A 410 36.82 -39.16 -10.04
N VAL A 411 36.12 -39.93 -10.86
CA VAL A 411 36.05 -41.39 -10.78
C VAL A 411 36.14 -41.98 -12.17
N ARG A 412 36.60 -43.22 -12.27
CA ARG A 412 36.70 -43.84 -13.58
C ARG A 412 35.39 -44.53 -13.94
N HIS A 413 34.73 -44.09 -15.01
CA HIS A 413 33.60 -44.82 -15.57
C HIS A 413 34.07 -45.71 -16.72
N PHE A 414 33.36 -46.82 -16.90
CA PHE A 414 33.55 -47.64 -18.09
C PHE A 414 32.97 -46.92 -19.31
N HIS A 415 33.79 -46.75 -20.34
CA HIS A 415 33.38 -46.18 -21.62
C HIS A 415 33.27 -47.31 -22.65
N ILE A 416 32.06 -47.61 -23.10
CA ILE A 416 31.79 -48.80 -23.92
C ILE A 416 32.45 -48.74 -25.30
N ALA A 417 32.54 -47.55 -25.91
CA ALA A 417 33.04 -47.40 -27.27
C ALA A 417 34.52 -47.79 -27.40
N ASP A 418 35.33 -47.47 -26.37
CA ASP A 418 36.75 -47.81 -26.36
C ASP A 418 37.09 -48.98 -25.42
N GLN A 419 36.09 -49.53 -24.72
CA GLN A 419 36.23 -50.58 -23.72
C GLN A 419 37.30 -50.28 -22.65
N THR A 420 37.45 -49.01 -22.28
CA THR A 420 38.42 -48.55 -21.29
C THR A 420 37.75 -47.75 -20.19
N TYR A 421 38.46 -47.63 -19.07
CA TYR A 421 38.04 -46.79 -17.97
C TYR A 421 38.60 -45.38 -18.15
N ARG A 422 37.71 -44.41 -18.31
CA ARG A 422 38.04 -43.00 -18.51
C ARG A 422 37.74 -42.20 -17.26
N TRP A 423 38.52 -41.14 -17.03
CA TRP A 423 38.31 -40.26 -15.88
C TRP A 423 37.06 -39.41 -16.13
N ILE A 424 36.07 -39.56 -15.27
CA ILE A 424 34.80 -38.83 -15.29
C ILE A 424 34.70 -37.98 -14.03
N LEU A 425 34.23 -36.74 -14.17
CA LEU A 425 33.75 -35.92 -13.07
C LEU A 425 32.24 -36.13 -12.92
N THR A 426 31.79 -36.65 -11.79
CA THR A 426 30.38 -36.86 -11.47
C THR A 426 29.95 -35.90 -10.37
N THR A 427 28.86 -35.15 -10.60
CA THR A 427 28.34 -34.13 -9.66
C THR A 427 26.84 -34.26 -9.43
N ALA A 428 26.32 -33.95 -8.24
CA ALA A 428 24.88 -33.93 -7.96
C ALA A 428 24.44 -32.94 -6.86
N LEU A 429 23.20 -32.46 -6.96
CA LEU A 429 22.58 -31.52 -6.01
C LEU A 429 21.23 -32.05 -5.47
N PRO A 430 20.90 -31.82 -4.19
CA PRO A 430 19.60 -32.20 -3.62
C PRO A 430 18.54 -31.12 -3.85
N LEU A 431 17.39 -31.53 -4.37
CA LEU A 431 16.14 -30.78 -4.36
C LEU A 431 15.46 -30.98 -2.99
N ARG A 432 14.97 -29.89 -2.38
CA ARG A 432 14.36 -29.90 -1.05
C ARG A 432 12.93 -29.39 -1.05
N ASP A 433 12.12 -29.86 -0.11
CA ASP A 433 10.78 -29.31 0.17
C ASP A 433 10.85 -28.01 1.00
N GLY A 434 9.69 -27.39 1.24
CA GLY A 434 9.58 -26.15 2.03
C GLY A 434 9.98 -26.29 3.51
N GLU A 435 10.17 -27.51 4.02
CA GLU A 435 10.67 -27.80 5.37
C GLU A 435 12.16 -28.17 5.37
N GLY A 436 12.83 -28.10 4.20
CA GLY A 436 14.26 -28.36 4.03
C GLY A 436 14.62 -29.84 3.89
N ARG A 437 13.64 -30.76 3.86
CA ARG A 437 13.87 -32.19 3.64
C ARG A 437 14.19 -32.44 2.17
N ILE A 438 15.15 -33.34 1.91
CA ILE A 438 15.50 -33.71 0.54
C ILE A 438 14.36 -34.53 -0.06
N ILE A 439 13.86 -34.10 -1.21
CA ILE A 439 12.82 -34.81 -1.96
C ILE A 439 13.39 -35.61 -3.14
N LYS A 440 14.46 -35.11 -3.77
CA LYS A 440 15.08 -35.76 -4.93
C LYS A 440 16.51 -35.27 -5.14
N TRP A 441 17.37 -36.06 -5.76
CA TRP A 441 18.70 -35.65 -6.22
C TRP A 441 18.76 -35.58 -7.74
N TYR A 442 19.46 -34.59 -8.28
CA TYR A 442 19.74 -34.48 -9.72
C TYR A 442 21.25 -34.39 -9.93
N GLY A 443 21.77 -35.22 -10.82
CA GLY A 443 23.20 -35.30 -11.08
C GLY A 443 23.57 -35.44 -12.55
N SER A 444 24.84 -35.17 -12.83
CA SER A 444 25.45 -35.25 -14.16
C SER A 444 26.85 -35.84 -14.12
N CYS A 445 27.28 -36.41 -15.24
CA CYS A 445 28.61 -36.98 -15.43
C CYS A 445 29.29 -36.34 -16.65
N VAL A 446 30.59 -36.00 -16.55
CA VAL A 446 31.39 -35.35 -17.61
C VAL A 446 32.76 -36.02 -17.77
N ASP A 447 33.16 -36.38 -18.99
CA ASP A 447 34.47 -37.00 -19.28
C ASP A 447 35.62 -35.98 -19.28
N THR A 448 36.71 -36.28 -18.55
CA THR A 448 37.88 -35.41 -18.33
C THR A 448 39.23 -36.08 -18.64
N HIS A 449 39.24 -37.28 -19.27
CA HIS A 449 40.44 -38.11 -19.43
C HIS A 449 41.62 -37.45 -20.17
N ASP A 450 41.37 -36.75 -21.28
CA ASP A 450 42.44 -36.18 -22.12
C ASP A 450 43.27 -35.10 -21.40
N ARG A 451 42.67 -34.40 -20.44
CA ARG A 451 43.34 -33.37 -19.63
C ARG A 451 44.48 -33.95 -18.79
N LYS A 452 44.35 -35.20 -18.31
CA LYS A 452 45.32 -35.85 -17.42
C LYS A 452 46.61 -36.27 -18.13
N LEU A 453 46.56 -36.63 -19.42
CA LEU A 453 47.72 -37.14 -20.16
C LEU A 453 48.78 -36.08 -20.48
N VAL A 454 48.39 -34.81 -20.61
CA VAL A 454 49.28 -33.70 -20.96
C VAL A 454 50.27 -33.35 -19.85
N GLU A 455 49.89 -33.60 -18.60
CA GLU A 455 50.65 -33.17 -17.42
C GLU A 455 51.90 -34.04 -17.16
N GLU A 456 51.88 -35.31 -17.58
CA GLU A 456 53.00 -36.24 -17.38
C GLU A 456 54.16 -36.03 -18.37
N ALA A 457 53.90 -35.46 -19.56
CA ALA A 457 54.92 -35.20 -20.58
C ALA A 457 55.95 -34.11 -20.17
N LEU A 458 55.58 -33.22 -19.25
CA LEU A 458 56.39 -32.07 -18.82
C LEU A 458 57.62 -32.46 -17.98
N LYS A 459 57.55 -33.57 -17.24
CA LYS A 459 58.67 -34.07 -16.43
C LYS A 459 59.82 -34.67 -17.26
N ALA A 460 59.57 -35.03 -18.53
CA ALA A 460 60.60 -35.58 -19.41
C ALA A 460 61.58 -34.54 -19.97
N SER A 461 61.25 -33.25 -19.87
CA SER A 461 62.16 -32.17 -20.27
C SER A 461 63.22 -31.88 -19.20
N GLU A 462 63.38 -32.74 -18.19
CA GLU A 462 64.60 -32.88 -17.35
C GLU A 462 65.89 -33.25 -18.14
N ARG A 463 65.75 -33.39 -19.45
CA ARG A 463 66.75 -32.96 -20.46
C ARG A 463 67.25 -31.49 -20.27
N ARG A 464 66.61 -30.76 -19.34
CA ARG A 464 66.98 -29.71 -18.34
C ARG A 464 68.44 -29.57 -17.92
N LEU A 465 69.41 -30.32 -18.42
CA LEU A 465 70.79 -30.15 -17.93
C LEU A 465 71.75 -29.75 -19.04
N THR A 466 71.64 -30.35 -20.21
CA THR A 466 72.45 -29.98 -21.38
C THR A 466 72.08 -28.60 -21.92
N GLN A 467 70.78 -28.31 -21.97
CA GLN A 467 70.30 -26.99 -22.39
C GLN A 467 70.73 -25.90 -21.40
N THR A 468 70.93 -26.23 -20.13
CA THR A 468 71.34 -25.27 -19.11
C THR A 468 72.79 -24.83 -19.30
N ILE A 469 73.76 -25.75 -19.47
CA ILE A 469 75.19 -25.36 -19.59
C ILE A 469 75.45 -24.51 -20.85
N ASP A 470 74.80 -24.85 -21.97
CA ASP A 470 74.95 -24.12 -23.24
C ASP A 470 74.21 -22.78 -23.27
N THR A 471 73.31 -22.53 -22.31
CA THR A 471 72.57 -21.25 -22.19
C THR A 471 73.08 -20.38 -21.06
N ILE A 472 73.95 -20.89 -20.18
CA ILE A 472 74.55 -20.08 -19.11
C ILE A 472 75.36 -18.93 -19.73
N PRO A 473 75.04 -17.65 -19.42
CA PRO A 473 75.71 -16.47 -19.96
C PRO A 473 77.05 -16.21 -19.24
N ALA A 474 77.81 -17.27 -18.97
CA ALA A 474 79.15 -17.20 -18.39
C ALA A 474 80.14 -17.80 -19.38
N TYR A 475 81.41 -17.40 -19.31
CA TYR A 475 82.45 -17.97 -20.17
C TYR A 475 83.03 -19.19 -19.48
N VAL A 476 82.50 -20.37 -19.79
CA VAL A 476 82.83 -21.62 -19.11
C VAL A 476 83.79 -22.44 -19.97
N PHE A 477 84.84 -22.95 -19.34
CA PHE A 477 85.71 -23.94 -19.94
C PHE A 477 85.82 -25.18 -19.05
N SER A 478 86.10 -26.31 -19.67
CA SER A 478 86.62 -27.50 -18.99
C SER A 478 88.00 -27.82 -19.52
N ALA A 479 88.86 -28.31 -18.64
CA ALA A 479 90.17 -28.86 -18.98
C ALA A 479 90.33 -30.27 -18.42
N GLY A 480 91.13 -31.08 -19.09
CA GLY A 480 91.51 -32.41 -18.62
C GLY A 480 92.40 -32.35 -17.37
N PRO A 481 92.65 -33.49 -16.71
CA PRO A 481 93.46 -33.56 -15.49
C PRO A 481 94.87 -32.96 -15.62
N ASP A 482 95.47 -32.99 -16.81
CA ASP A 482 96.78 -32.42 -17.15
C ASP A 482 96.76 -30.91 -17.40
N GLY A 483 95.61 -30.26 -17.24
CA GLY A 483 95.42 -28.83 -17.47
C GLY A 483 95.20 -28.45 -18.93
N SER A 484 95.06 -29.42 -19.84
CA SER A 484 94.73 -29.15 -21.25
C SER A 484 93.25 -28.82 -21.41
N VAL A 485 92.93 -27.62 -21.93
CA VAL A 485 91.53 -27.20 -22.13
C VAL A 485 90.88 -28.08 -23.20
N ASN A 486 89.73 -28.68 -22.90
CA ASN A 486 89.05 -29.67 -23.76
C ASN A 486 87.59 -29.33 -24.08
N TYR A 487 86.97 -28.36 -23.39
CA TYR A 487 85.63 -27.89 -23.68
C TYR A 487 85.51 -26.40 -23.40
N LEU A 488 84.74 -25.71 -24.23
CA LEU A 488 84.34 -24.32 -24.05
C LEU A 488 82.85 -24.22 -24.34
N ASN A 489 82.08 -23.54 -23.50
CA ASN A 489 80.68 -23.29 -23.81
C ASN A 489 80.53 -22.29 -24.97
N PRO A 490 79.37 -22.25 -25.66
CA PRO A 490 79.18 -21.38 -26.83
C PRO A 490 79.52 -19.91 -26.59
N GLN A 491 79.24 -19.39 -25.40
CA GLN A 491 79.46 -18.02 -24.98
C GLN A 491 80.95 -17.68 -24.96
N MET A 492 81.80 -18.55 -24.39
CA MET A 492 83.24 -18.32 -24.33
C MET A 492 83.90 -18.35 -25.71
N ARG A 493 83.42 -19.24 -26.60
CA ARG A 493 83.90 -19.32 -27.99
C ARG A 493 83.59 -18.03 -28.77
N ALA A 494 82.35 -17.55 -28.64
CA ALA A 494 81.94 -16.29 -29.26
C ALA A 494 82.74 -15.10 -28.72
N TRP A 495 83.00 -15.06 -27.41
CA TRP A 495 83.71 -13.95 -26.76
C TRP A 495 85.17 -13.80 -27.23
N PHE A 496 85.89 -14.91 -27.43
CA PHE A 496 87.23 -14.86 -28.04
C PHE A 496 87.19 -14.67 -29.56
N GLY A 497 86.12 -15.11 -30.24
CA GLY A 497 85.96 -14.98 -31.69
C GLY A 497 87.08 -15.66 -32.48
N ARG A 498 87.56 -16.81 -32.00
CA ARG A 498 88.55 -17.66 -32.66
C ARG A 498 87.98 -19.07 -32.81
N ALA A 499 88.50 -19.83 -33.77
CA ALA A 499 88.12 -21.22 -33.96
C ALA A 499 88.43 -22.03 -32.69
N GLU A 500 87.46 -22.82 -32.24
CA GLU A 500 87.53 -23.58 -30.99
C GLU A 500 88.77 -24.49 -30.96
N GLU A 501 89.04 -25.18 -32.06
CA GLU A 501 90.15 -26.11 -32.19
C GLU A 501 91.50 -25.45 -31.94
N LYS A 502 91.62 -24.15 -32.24
CA LYS A 502 92.84 -23.37 -32.00
C LYS A 502 92.99 -22.96 -30.54
N ILE A 503 91.89 -22.56 -29.90
CA ILE A 503 91.89 -22.20 -28.47
C ILE A 503 92.24 -23.43 -27.62
N LEU A 504 91.68 -24.60 -27.98
CA LEU A 504 91.96 -25.88 -27.31
C LEU A 504 93.42 -26.35 -27.53
N ALA A 505 94.05 -26.00 -28.66
CA ALA A 505 95.46 -26.31 -28.98
C ALA A 505 96.49 -25.40 -28.27
N ALA A 506 96.16 -24.89 -27.07
CA ALA A 506 96.99 -24.01 -26.24
C ALA A 506 97.27 -22.58 -26.77
N GLU A 507 96.53 -22.09 -27.78
CA GLU A 507 96.67 -20.69 -28.24
C GLU A 507 96.13 -19.64 -27.23
N TRP A 508 95.42 -20.06 -26.17
CA TRP A 508 94.92 -19.14 -25.12
C TRP A 508 96.02 -18.30 -24.47
N VAL A 509 97.27 -18.78 -24.47
CA VAL A 509 98.46 -18.03 -24.02
C VAL A 509 98.67 -16.77 -24.87
N HIS A 510 98.47 -16.86 -26.19
CA HIS A 510 98.60 -15.73 -27.10
C HIS A 510 97.40 -14.77 -27.04
N LEU A 511 96.25 -15.22 -26.53
CA LEU A 511 95.08 -14.38 -26.26
C LEU A 511 95.20 -13.58 -24.95
N THR A 512 96.21 -13.85 -24.11
CA THR A 512 96.51 -13.05 -22.92
C THR A 512 97.34 -11.82 -23.31
N HIS A 513 97.15 -10.67 -22.65
CA HIS A 513 97.95 -9.45 -22.87
C HIS A 513 99.44 -9.73 -22.66
N PRO A 514 100.35 -9.21 -23.51
CA PRO A 514 101.79 -9.50 -23.45
C PRO A 514 102.41 -9.42 -22.04
N ASP A 515 102.12 -8.34 -21.31
CA ASP A 515 102.63 -8.15 -19.93
C ASP A 515 102.13 -9.19 -18.92
N ASP A 516 101.00 -9.84 -19.19
CA ASP A 516 100.35 -10.78 -18.26
C ASP A 516 100.66 -12.25 -18.62
N ARG A 517 101.26 -12.54 -19.80
CA ARG A 517 101.41 -13.89 -20.37
C ARG A 517 102.27 -14.83 -19.53
N ASP A 518 103.54 -14.48 -19.34
CA ASP A 518 104.51 -15.37 -18.71
C ASP A 518 104.10 -15.72 -17.27
N GLY A 519 103.62 -14.72 -16.53
CA GLY A 519 103.10 -14.92 -15.16
C GLY A 519 101.78 -15.68 -15.09
N THR A 520 100.98 -15.68 -16.16
CA THR A 520 99.72 -16.46 -16.23
C THR A 520 100.01 -17.94 -16.53
N VAL A 521 100.94 -18.22 -17.45
CA VAL A 521 101.34 -19.61 -17.78
C VAL A 521 102.01 -20.29 -16.59
N GLU A 522 102.93 -19.60 -15.92
CA GLU A 522 103.60 -20.13 -14.72
C GLU A 522 102.59 -20.44 -13.61
N ALA A 523 101.63 -19.53 -13.38
CA ALA A 523 100.59 -19.71 -12.37
C ALA A 523 99.61 -20.85 -12.69
N TRP A 524 99.20 -21.00 -13.95
CA TRP A 524 98.28 -22.09 -14.36
C TRP A 524 98.96 -23.46 -14.25
N LEU A 525 100.16 -23.61 -14.81
CA LEU A 525 100.89 -24.88 -14.75
C LEU A 525 101.30 -25.22 -13.30
N GLY A 526 101.64 -24.23 -12.49
CA GLY A 526 101.88 -24.40 -11.06
C GLY A 526 100.64 -24.90 -10.32
N ALA A 527 99.46 -24.33 -10.60
CA ALA A 527 98.19 -24.75 -9.98
C ALA A 527 97.79 -26.18 -10.40
N VAL A 528 97.99 -26.54 -11.67
CA VAL A 528 97.73 -27.90 -12.17
C VAL A 528 98.67 -28.92 -11.53
N ALA A 529 99.97 -28.63 -11.45
CA ALA A 529 100.97 -29.51 -10.84
C ALA A 529 100.75 -29.67 -9.32
N ALA A 530 100.32 -28.62 -8.63
CA ALA A 530 100.00 -28.65 -7.21
C ALA A 530 98.58 -29.20 -6.91
N GLY A 531 97.71 -29.28 -7.92
CA GLY A 531 96.30 -29.68 -7.77
C GLY A 531 95.45 -28.68 -6.97
N THR A 532 95.84 -27.41 -6.93
CA THR A 532 95.13 -26.36 -6.18
C THR A 532 94.26 -25.51 -7.10
N PRO A 533 93.14 -24.94 -6.63
CA PRO A 533 92.34 -24.01 -7.43
C PRO A 533 93.18 -22.87 -8.02
N TYR A 534 92.90 -22.52 -9.27
CA TYR A 534 93.54 -21.42 -9.99
C TYR A 534 92.63 -20.20 -9.99
N GLN A 535 93.19 -19.02 -9.70
CA GLN A 535 92.51 -17.75 -9.88
C GLN A 535 93.51 -16.64 -10.24
N ARG A 536 93.17 -15.81 -11.22
CA ARG A 536 93.96 -14.64 -11.58
C ARG A 536 93.12 -13.59 -12.33
N GLU A 537 93.28 -12.31 -11.95
CA GLU A 537 92.85 -11.19 -12.79
C GLU A 537 93.93 -10.91 -13.84
N LEU A 538 93.57 -10.99 -15.11
CA LEU A 538 94.47 -10.77 -16.23
C LEU A 538 93.70 -10.23 -17.44
N ARG A 539 94.41 -9.63 -18.39
CA ARG A 539 93.76 -9.10 -19.57
C ARG A 539 93.72 -10.12 -20.68
N PHE A 540 92.52 -10.43 -21.17
CA PHE A 540 92.33 -11.25 -22.36
C PHE A 540 91.95 -10.38 -23.55
N LEU A 541 92.42 -10.79 -24.73
CA LEU A 541 92.08 -10.18 -26.01
C LEU A 541 90.66 -10.62 -26.41
N HIS A 542 89.75 -9.68 -26.37
CA HIS A 542 88.37 -9.88 -26.80
C HIS A 542 88.27 -9.96 -28.33
N ASN A 543 87.19 -10.53 -28.86
CA ASN A 543 86.97 -10.62 -30.31
C ASN A 543 86.97 -9.26 -31.03
N SER A 544 86.69 -8.17 -30.33
CA SER A 544 86.71 -6.80 -30.87
C SER A 544 88.14 -6.28 -31.12
N GLY A 545 89.16 -6.99 -30.62
CA GLY A 545 90.57 -6.61 -30.74
C GLY A 545 91.10 -5.76 -29.57
N GLU A 546 90.26 -5.45 -28.58
CA GLU A 546 90.69 -4.76 -27.35
C GLU A 546 91.06 -5.76 -26.24
N TYR A 547 91.95 -5.34 -25.33
CA TYR A 547 92.27 -6.12 -24.14
C TYR A 547 91.33 -5.74 -23.00
N ARG A 548 90.50 -6.70 -22.57
CA ARG A 548 89.54 -6.53 -21.48
C ARG A 548 90.06 -7.20 -20.21
N TRP A 549 89.76 -6.60 -19.05
CA TRP A 549 90.14 -7.17 -17.77
C TRP A 549 89.22 -8.34 -17.45
N CYS A 550 89.80 -9.50 -17.18
CA CYS A 550 89.06 -10.71 -16.87
C CYS A 550 89.57 -11.35 -15.59
N ASP A 551 88.65 -11.86 -14.78
CA ASP A 551 88.96 -12.73 -13.64
C ASP A 551 88.79 -14.17 -14.09
N ASN A 552 89.91 -14.87 -14.26
CA ASN A 552 89.95 -16.26 -14.72
C ASN A 552 90.10 -17.20 -13.53
N ARG A 553 89.15 -18.12 -13.35
CA ARG A 553 89.12 -19.08 -12.25
C ARG A 553 88.95 -20.49 -12.78
N ALA A 554 89.62 -21.46 -12.15
CA ALA A 554 89.39 -22.87 -12.42
C ALA A 554 89.53 -23.73 -11.16
N GLN A 555 88.60 -24.66 -10.99
CA GLN A 555 88.58 -25.59 -9.88
C GLN A 555 88.79 -27.02 -10.37
N PRO A 556 89.59 -27.83 -9.65
CA PRO A 556 89.75 -29.24 -9.97
C PRO A 556 88.51 -30.01 -9.50
N LEU A 557 87.79 -30.61 -10.43
CA LEU A 557 86.79 -31.63 -10.15
C LEU A 557 87.52 -32.93 -9.84
N ARG A 558 87.24 -33.47 -8.67
CA ARG A 558 87.84 -34.71 -8.18
C ARG A 558 86.79 -35.81 -8.14
N ASP A 559 87.22 -37.04 -8.37
CA ASP A 559 86.38 -38.20 -8.12
C ASP A 559 86.31 -38.55 -6.63
N GLY A 560 85.59 -39.62 -6.30
CA GLY A 560 85.43 -40.11 -4.93
C GLY A 560 86.72 -40.59 -4.24
N GLU A 561 87.83 -40.81 -4.98
CA GLU A 561 89.15 -41.19 -4.44
C GLU A 561 90.12 -40.00 -4.36
N GLY A 562 89.67 -38.81 -4.76
CA GLY A 562 90.42 -37.56 -4.67
C GLY A 562 91.34 -37.29 -5.87
N ALA A 563 91.36 -38.14 -6.89
CA ALA A 563 92.08 -37.89 -8.13
C ALA A 563 91.34 -36.82 -8.96
N ILE A 564 92.09 -35.93 -9.60
CA ILE A 564 91.48 -34.88 -10.44
C ILE A 564 91.03 -35.51 -11.75
N ILE A 565 89.74 -35.41 -12.06
CA ILE A 565 89.13 -35.96 -13.29
C ILE A 565 88.88 -34.91 -14.37
N ALA A 566 88.69 -33.66 -13.97
CA ALA A 566 88.56 -32.51 -14.86
C ALA A 566 88.83 -31.23 -14.09
N TRP A 567 89.03 -30.12 -14.79
CA TRP A 567 89.04 -28.79 -14.23
C TRP A 567 87.90 -28.02 -14.85
N HIS A 568 86.99 -27.50 -14.03
CA HIS A 568 85.93 -26.61 -14.51
C HIS A 568 86.32 -25.18 -14.19
N GLY A 569 86.38 -24.35 -15.23
CA GLY A 569 86.76 -22.97 -15.14
C GLY A 569 85.71 -22.03 -15.68
N VAL A 570 85.71 -20.83 -15.11
CA VAL A 570 84.89 -19.71 -15.52
C VAL A 570 85.80 -18.50 -15.68
N VAL A 571 85.60 -17.78 -16.77
CA VAL A 571 86.19 -16.47 -17.00
C VAL A 571 85.08 -15.45 -16.85
N ASN A 572 85.28 -14.45 -15.99
CA ASN A 572 84.37 -13.33 -15.85
C ASN A 572 85.03 -12.08 -16.42
N ASP A 573 84.38 -11.41 -17.36
CA ASP A 573 84.82 -10.08 -17.80
C ASP A 573 84.46 -9.06 -16.71
N ILE A 574 85.46 -8.40 -16.16
CA ILE A 574 85.34 -7.41 -15.08
C ILE A 574 85.75 -6.01 -15.55
N HIS A 575 85.86 -5.80 -16.86
CA HIS A 575 86.34 -4.55 -17.43
C HIS A 575 85.43 -3.37 -17.08
N ASP A 576 84.11 -3.54 -17.20
CA ASP A 576 83.12 -2.49 -16.91
C ASP A 576 83.04 -2.18 -15.41
N ARG A 577 83.28 -3.17 -14.54
CA ARG A 577 83.37 -2.97 -13.08
C ARG A 577 84.52 -2.04 -12.70
N LYS A 578 85.69 -2.21 -13.34
CA LYS A 578 86.85 -1.33 -13.13
C LYS A 578 86.57 0.11 -13.58
N LEU A 579 85.81 0.30 -14.66
CA LEU A 579 85.39 1.62 -15.13
C LEU A 579 84.32 2.26 -14.23
N ALA A 580 83.39 1.46 -13.68
CA ALA A 580 82.33 1.93 -12.79
C ALA A 580 82.88 2.44 -11.44
N GLU A 581 83.91 1.78 -10.88
CA GLU A 581 84.58 2.21 -9.64
C GLU A 581 85.17 3.64 -9.77
N GLU A 582 85.61 4.02 -10.97
CA GLU A 582 86.14 5.36 -11.26
C GLU A 582 85.03 6.41 -11.42
N ALA A 583 83.89 6.03 -12.01
CA ALA A 583 82.72 6.90 -12.19
C ALA A 583 81.99 7.25 -10.87
N VAL A 584 82.03 6.37 -9.87
CA VAL A 584 81.39 6.59 -8.56
C VAL A 584 81.98 7.79 -7.83
N LYS A 585 83.30 8.01 -7.91
CA LYS A 585 83.97 9.15 -7.26
C LYS A 585 83.53 10.52 -7.79
N ASP A 586 83.27 10.61 -9.09
CA ASP A 586 82.82 11.86 -9.72
C ASP A 586 81.33 12.14 -9.43
N SER A 587 80.51 11.09 -9.27
CA SER A 587 79.09 11.20 -8.90
C SER A 587 78.89 11.78 -7.49
N GLU A 588 79.70 11.35 -6.50
CA GLU A 588 79.58 11.80 -5.10
C GLU A 588 79.73 13.32 -4.92
N ARG A 589 80.66 13.94 -5.67
CA ARG A 589 80.90 15.39 -5.60
C ARG A 589 79.74 16.18 -6.21
N HIS A 590 79.15 15.67 -7.30
CA HIS A 590 78.05 16.32 -7.98
C HIS A 590 76.77 16.31 -7.11
N LEU A 591 76.46 15.17 -6.48
CA LEU A 591 75.29 15.01 -5.61
C LEU A 591 75.25 15.98 -4.43
N ARG A 592 76.40 16.31 -3.83
CA ARG A 592 76.45 17.21 -2.67
C ARG A 592 76.04 18.65 -3.02
N LEU A 593 76.54 19.17 -4.14
CA LEU A 593 76.16 20.50 -4.66
C LEU A 593 74.67 20.55 -5.04
N THR A 594 74.13 19.46 -5.58
CA THR A 594 72.70 19.37 -5.89
C THR A 594 71.85 19.50 -4.62
N ILE A 595 72.17 18.78 -3.54
CA ILE A 595 71.35 18.76 -2.32
C ILE A 595 71.34 20.11 -1.59
N ASP A 596 72.46 20.83 -1.56
CA ASP A 596 72.56 22.13 -0.88
C ASP A 596 71.81 23.26 -1.59
N THR A 597 71.43 23.08 -2.86
CA THR A 597 70.68 24.08 -3.65
C THR A 597 69.17 23.82 -3.70
N ILE A 598 68.68 22.74 -3.07
CA ILE A 598 67.26 22.42 -3.01
C ILE A 598 66.58 23.39 -2.02
N PRO A 599 65.50 24.12 -2.41
CA PRO A 599 64.77 25.03 -1.54
C PRO A 599 63.85 24.27 -0.55
N ALA A 600 64.41 23.30 0.16
CA ALA A 600 63.77 22.48 1.19
C ALA A 600 64.78 22.19 2.30
N LEU A 601 64.28 21.95 3.52
CA LEU A 601 65.14 21.60 4.64
C LEU A 601 65.44 20.10 4.57
N ALA A 602 66.55 19.73 3.95
CA ALA A 602 66.93 18.33 3.70
C ALA A 602 67.97 17.84 4.72
N TRP A 603 67.86 16.58 5.12
CA TRP A 603 68.71 15.98 6.13
C TRP A 603 68.89 14.48 5.89
N SER A 604 69.89 13.90 6.54
CA SER A 604 70.00 12.45 6.68
C SER A 604 70.36 12.04 8.10
N ALA A 605 70.01 10.81 8.45
CA ALA A 605 70.32 10.19 9.73
C ALA A 605 70.90 8.78 9.53
N ARG A 606 71.71 8.33 10.49
CA ARG A 606 72.24 6.96 10.52
C ARG A 606 71.15 5.94 10.85
N THR A 607 71.48 4.65 10.78
CA THR A 607 70.56 3.54 11.10
C THR A 607 70.02 3.57 12.54
N ASP A 608 70.77 4.15 13.47
CA ASP A 608 70.35 4.40 14.85
C ASP A 608 69.41 5.62 15.01
N GLY A 609 69.19 6.38 13.93
CA GLY A 609 68.37 7.58 13.86
C GLY A 609 69.05 8.88 14.23
N THR A 610 70.35 8.85 14.51
CA THR A 610 71.13 10.07 14.76
C THR A 610 71.34 10.87 13.46
N GLY A 611 70.98 12.15 13.47
CA GLY A 611 71.18 13.07 12.34
C GLY A 611 72.68 13.24 12.02
N ASN A 612 73.09 12.95 10.79
CA ASN A 612 74.50 13.02 10.36
C ASN A 612 74.76 14.05 9.26
N PHE A 613 73.74 14.56 8.58
CA PHE A 613 73.83 15.59 7.56
C PHE A 613 72.57 16.46 7.56
N PHE A 614 72.76 17.75 7.33
CA PHE A 614 71.71 18.74 7.10
C PHE A 614 72.20 19.66 5.98
N ASN A 615 71.35 19.93 4.99
CA ASN A 615 71.71 20.82 3.88
C ASN A 615 71.78 22.28 4.35
N GLN A 616 72.39 23.14 3.54
CA GLN A 616 72.57 24.55 3.92
C GLN A 616 71.25 25.28 4.24
N HIS A 617 70.19 25.02 3.48
CA HIS A 617 68.87 25.59 3.72
C HIS A 617 68.28 25.25 5.09
N TYR A 618 68.49 24.02 5.58
CA TYR A 618 68.06 23.61 6.93
C TYR A 618 68.74 24.47 8.00
N LEU A 619 70.07 24.58 7.92
CA LEU A 619 70.89 25.29 8.90
C LEU A 619 70.54 26.79 8.95
N ASP A 620 70.34 27.41 7.79
CA ASP A 620 69.95 28.81 7.67
C ASP A 620 68.56 29.08 8.28
N TYR A 621 67.59 28.15 8.11
CA TYR A 621 66.23 28.31 8.64
C TYR A 621 66.20 28.35 10.17
N VAL A 622 66.90 27.41 10.81
CA VAL A 622 66.93 27.28 12.28
C VAL A 622 67.97 28.18 12.94
N GLY A 623 68.96 28.68 12.19
CA GLY A 623 70.03 29.54 12.68
C GLY A 623 71.09 28.80 13.52
N LEU A 624 71.30 27.50 13.27
CA LEU A 624 72.26 26.65 13.99
C LEU A 624 73.28 26.02 13.03
N SER A 625 74.49 25.76 13.50
CA SER A 625 75.52 25.06 12.73
C SER A 625 75.31 23.54 12.70
N LEU A 626 75.93 22.84 11.73
CA LEU A 626 75.86 21.38 11.61
C LEU A 626 76.26 20.66 12.91
N GLU A 627 77.26 21.16 13.63
CA GLU A 627 77.70 20.56 14.91
C GLU A 627 76.64 20.68 16.01
N GLN A 628 75.85 21.75 16.00
CA GLN A 628 74.80 22.02 17.00
C GLN A 628 73.50 21.25 16.75
N VAL A 629 73.28 20.74 15.54
CA VAL A 629 72.09 19.94 15.19
C VAL A 629 72.42 18.46 14.96
N ARG A 630 73.69 18.06 15.07
CA ARG A 630 74.13 16.68 14.86
C ARG A 630 73.59 15.75 15.95
N GLY A 631 73.46 14.46 15.62
CA GLY A 631 73.00 13.49 16.58
C GLY A 631 71.50 13.64 16.82
N TRP A 632 71.12 13.77 18.08
CA TRP A 632 69.73 14.06 18.49
C TRP A 632 69.50 15.53 18.83
N GLU A 633 70.52 16.38 18.74
CA GLU A 633 70.44 17.79 19.16
C GLU A 633 69.51 18.62 18.27
N TRP A 634 69.16 18.17 17.06
CA TRP A 634 68.16 18.83 16.23
C TRP A 634 66.75 18.83 16.85
N THR A 635 66.44 17.96 17.82
CA THR A 635 65.11 17.97 18.47
C THR A 635 64.85 19.26 19.25
N GLN A 636 65.89 20.02 19.60
CA GLN A 636 65.77 21.32 20.29
C GLN A 636 65.04 22.40 19.47
N VAL A 637 64.91 22.19 18.15
CA VAL A 637 64.16 23.12 17.28
C VAL A 637 62.72 22.68 17.07
N VAL A 638 62.29 21.54 17.59
CA VAL A 638 60.92 21.04 17.48
C VAL A 638 60.09 21.52 18.68
N HIS A 639 58.81 21.82 18.47
CA HIS A 639 57.90 22.23 19.53
C HIS A 639 57.74 21.13 20.59
N PRO A 640 57.79 21.43 21.91
CA PRO A 640 57.74 20.42 22.97
C PRO A 640 56.55 19.45 22.89
N ASP A 641 55.35 19.96 22.61
CA ASP A 641 54.13 19.14 22.50
C ASP A 641 54.18 18.12 21.35
N ASP A 642 54.99 18.37 20.32
CA ASP A 642 55.05 17.52 19.12
C ASP A 642 56.17 16.46 19.23
N LEU A 643 57.10 16.61 20.20
CA LEU A 643 58.25 15.71 20.37
C LEU A 643 57.85 14.27 20.63
N GLY A 644 56.81 14.04 21.43
CA GLY A 644 56.32 12.70 21.75
C GLY A 644 55.81 11.98 20.50
N ALA A 645 54.90 12.63 19.77
CA ALA A 645 54.34 12.09 18.52
C ALA A 645 55.42 11.88 17.44
N LEU A 646 56.38 12.81 17.35
CA LEU A 646 57.50 12.71 16.42
C LEU A 646 58.43 11.52 16.76
N ALA A 647 58.71 11.30 18.05
CA ALA A 647 59.53 10.18 18.51
C ALA A 647 58.83 8.82 18.32
N GLU A 648 57.52 8.75 18.60
CA GLU A 648 56.71 7.54 18.36
C GLU A 648 56.63 7.20 16.87
N ALA A 649 56.37 8.19 16.01
CA ALA A 649 56.36 8.00 14.57
C ALA A 649 57.73 7.54 14.07
N TRP A 650 58.81 8.14 14.57
CA TRP A 650 60.17 7.75 14.23
C TRP A 650 60.51 6.31 14.63
N GLU A 651 60.14 5.91 15.85
CA GLU A 651 60.38 4.54 16.32
C GLU A 651 59.53 3.51 15.56
N SER A 652 58.31 3.88 15.17
CA SER A 652 57.47 3.09 14.27
C SER A 652 58.12 2.89 12.90
N PHE A 653 58.61 3.97 12.26
CA PHE A 653 59.33 3.88 10.99
C PHE A 653 60.59 3.03 11.13
N ARG A 654 61.32 3.13 12.23
CA ARG A 654 62.50 2.29 12.47
C ARG A 654 62.16 0.82 12.68
N ALA A 655 61.15 0.51 13.49
CA ALA A 655 60.75 -0.85 13.81
C ALA A 655 60.16 -1.59 12.60
N ALA A 656 59.37 -0.90 11.78
CA ALA A 656 58.84 -1.44 10.53
C ALA A 656 59.90 -1.48 9.41
N GLY A 657 60.99 -0.70 9.55
CA GLY A 657 61.62 -0.07 8.39
C GLY A 657 60.57 0.72 7.59
N THR A 658 60.77 1.13 6.36
CA THR A 658 59.79 1.92 5.59
C THR A 658 59.74 3.39 6.02
N GLY A 659 59.63 4.24 5.00
CA GLY A 659 59.55 5.67 5.17
C GLY A 659 58.16 6.12 5.54
N GLY A 660 58.06 7.33 6.07
CA GLY A 660 56.80 7.88 6.52
C GLY A 660 56.79 9.39 6.55
N GLY A 661 55.59 9.92 6.68
CA GLY A 661 55.34 11.33 6.90
C GLY A 661 54.85 11.56 8.31
N VAL A 662 55.41 12.54 9.00
CA VAL A 662 54.89 13.02 10.28
C VAL A 662 54.96 14.53 10.30
N GLU A 663 53.98 15.17 10.91
CA GLU A 663 53.91 16.62 10.96
C GLU A 663 54.32 17.08 12.35
N ALA A 664 55.20 18.07 12.41
CA ALA A 664 55.59 18.68 13.67
C ALA A 664 55.98 20.14 13.42
N ARG A 665 55.94 20.95 14.47
CA ARG A 665 56.31 22.36 14.38
C ARG A 665 57.82 22.55 14.56
N ILE A 666 58.46 23.28 13.65
CA ILE A 666 59.88 23.66 13.73
C ILE A 666 59.98 25.15 14.06
N ARG A 667 60.90 25.47 14.97
CA ARG A 667 61.25 26.83 15.37
C ARG A 667 62.20 27.44 14.35
N ARG A 668 61.82 28.60 13.81
CA ARG A 668 62.66 29.44 12.97
C ARG A 668 63.67 30.23 13.83
N HIS A 669 64.74 30.73 13.22
CA HIS A 669 65.79 31.52 13.89
C HIS A 669 65.29 32.72 14.72
N ASP A 670 64.08 33.26 14.46
CA ASP A 670 63.45 34.35 15.19
C ASP A 670 62.51 33.89 16.33
N GLY A 671 62.40 32.59 16.57
CA GLY A 671 61.63 32.00 17.66
C GLY A 671 60.19 31.60 17.32
N VAL A 672 59.71 31.88 16.11
CA VAL A 672 58.36 31.51 15.67
C VAL A 672 58.33 30.04 15.25
N TYR A 673 57.30 29.31 15.71
CA TYR A 673 57.04 27.94 15.29
C TYR A 673 56.11 27.90 14.07
N ARG A 674 56.44 27.04 13.10
CA ARG A 674 55.61 26.78 11.91
C ARG A 674 55.46 25.28 11.68
N TRP A 675 54.33 24.86 11.11
CA TRP A 675 54.10 23.46 10.77
C TRP A 675 54.97 23.00 9.60
N PHE A 676 55.68 21.88 9.80
CA PHE A 676 56.42 21.19 8.76
C PHE A 676 55.94 19.75 8.60
N LEU A 677 55.90 19.28 7.35
CA LEU A 677 55.79 17.85 7.04
C LEU A 677 57.19 17.25 6.94
N PHE A 678 57.54 16.41 7.91
CA PHE A 678 58.76 15.60 7.91
C PHE A 678 58.48 14.36 7.07
N ARG A 679 59.05 14.29 5.87
CA ARG A 679 59.04 13.06 5.07
C ARG A 679 60.37 12.37 5.20
N THR A 680 60.37 11.15 5.71
CA THR A 680 61.56 10.32 5.79
C THR A 680 61.44 9.08 4.91
N GLN A 681 62.54 8.66 4.31
CA GLN A 681 62.65 7.42 3.56
C GLN A 681 63.95 6.70 3.94
N PRO A 682 63.90 5.39 4.22
CA PRO A 682 65.10 4.61 4.43
C PRO A 682 65.75 4.32 3.09
N LEU A 683 67.00 4.72 2.95
CA LEU A 683 67.88 4.12 1.98
C LEU A 683 68.22 2.72 2.49
N ARG A 684 67.85 1.71 1.70
CA ARG A 684 68.16 0.32 1.95
C ARG A 684 69.28 -0.13 1.01
N ASP A 685 70.11 -1.04 1.48
CA ASP A 685 70.97 -1.81 0.58
C ASP A 685 70.15 -2.88 -0.17
N ASP A 686 70.82 -3.60 -1.06
CA ASP A 686 70.21 -4.64 -1.88
C ASP A 686 69.67 -5.83 -1.05
N SER A 687 70.07 -5.96 0.22
CA SER A 687 69.55 -6.97 1.15
C SER A 687 68.26 -6.52 1.86
N GLY A 688 67.82 -5.28 1.59
CA GLY A 688 66.70 -4.66 2.25
C GLY A 688 67.03 -4.12 3.65
N GLN A 689 68.28 -4.27 4.12
CA GLN A 689 68.71 -3.67 5.38
C GLN A 689 68.84 -2.15 5.20
N ILE A 690 68.38 -1.41 6.20
CA ILE A 690 68.44 0.06 6.16
C ILE A 690 69.88 0.48 6.44
N VAL A 691 70.46 1.24 5.52
CA VAL A 691 71.83 1.76 5.64
C VAL A 691 71.85 3.22 6.06
N GLN A 692 70.82 3.99 5.70
CA GLN A 692 70.70 5.40 6.04
C GLN A 692 69.25 5.85 5.94
N TRP A 693 68.90 6.91 6.64
CA TRP A 693 67.62 7.58 6.51
C TRP A 693 67.82 8.93 5.85
N TYR A 694 66.97 9.27 4.89
CA TYR A 694 66.93 10.60 4.28
C TYR A 694 65.59 11.24 4.61
N GLY A 695 65.61 12.55 4.83
CA GLY A 695 64.38 13.28 5.03
C GLY A 695 64.39 14.70 4.49
N VAL A 696 63.20 15.18 4.22
CA VAL A 696 62.93 16.58 3.86
C VAL A 696 61.81 17.10 4.73
N ASN A 697 61.96 18.34 5.20
CA ASN A 697 60.92 19.04 5.93
C ASN A 697 60.37 20.14 5.03
N ALA A 698 59.11 19.99 4.62
CA ALA A 698 58.39 20.98 3.82
C ALA A 698 57.56 21.88 4.74
N ASP A 699 57.66 23.20 4.57
CA ASP A 699 56.80 24.16 5.29
C ASP A 699 55.36 24.00 4.77
N ILE A 700 54.45 23.61 5.65
CA ILE A 700 53.05 23.33 5.33
C ILE A 700 52.11 24.25 6.11
N GLU A 701 52.60 25.34 6.70
CA GLU A 701 51.78 26.23 7.52
C GLU A 701 50.57 26.78 6.76
N GLU A 702 50.78 27.27 5.54
CA GLU A 702 49.71 27.76 4.67
C GLU A 702 48.77 26.62 4.24
N GLN A 703 49.33 25.44 3.93
CA GLN A 703 48.55 24.26 3.58
C GLN A 703 47.69 23.79 4.77
N LYS A 704 48.20 23.83 6.00
CA LYS A 704 47.48 23.46 7.22
C LYS A 704 46.28 24.36 7.46
N ARG A 705 46.46 25.68 7.31
CA ARG A 705 45.37 26.66 7.44
C ARG A 705 44.33 26.50 6.32
N ALA A 706 44.76 26.31 5.08
CA ALA A 706 43.86 26.08 3.96
C ALA A 706 43.09 24.76 4.08
N THR A 707 43.76 23.68 4.52
CA THR A 707 43.15 22.36 4.70
C THR A 707 42.15 22.37 5.85
N ALA A 708 42.45 23.03 6.97
CA ALA A 708 41.50 23.20 8.07
C ALA A 708 40.24 23.95 7.61
N MET A 709 40.41 25.03 6.85
CA MET A 709 39.29 25.79 6.30
C MET A 709 38.47 25.00 5.27
N LEU A 710 39.13 24.29 4.34
CA LEU A 710 38.46 23.45 3.34
C LEU A 710 37.78 22.22 3.95
N ALA A 711 38.39 21.58 4.94
CA ALA A 711 37.78 20.48 5.69
C ALA A 711 36.55 20.98 6.46
N GLY A 712 36.64 22.16 7.07
CA GLY A 712 35.51 22.84 7.69
C GLY A 712 34.39 23.18 6.69
N GLU A 713 34.71 23.76 5.54
CA GLU A 713 33.75 24.04 4.45
C GLU A 713 33.10 22.77 3.89
N LYS A 714 33.88 21.70 3.69
CA LYS A 714 33.37 20.40 3.25
C LYS A 714 32.44 19.78 4.30
N GLN A 715 32.83 19.78 5.57
CA GLN A 715 32.00 19.30 6.67
C GLN A 715 30.71 20.10 6.80
N LEU A 716 30.75 21.42 6.53
CA LEU A 716 29.57 22.28 6.48
C LEU A 716 28.65 21.93 5.31
N LEU A 717 29.19 21.72 4.11
CA LEU A 717 28.41 21.30 2.94
C LEU A 717 27.78 19.91 3.14
N GLU A 718 28.52 18.96 3.74
CA GLU A 718 27.99 17.64 4.11
C GLU A 718 26.88 17.75 5.15
N ARG A 719 27.03 18.61 6.17
CA ARG A 719 25.99 18.85 7.18
C ARG A 719 24.73 19.46 6.57
N ILE A 720 24.88 20.44 5.66
CA ILE A 720 23.77 21.02 4.89
C ILE A 720 23.09 19.94 4.05
N ALA A 721 23.86 19.13 3.31
CA ALA A 721 23.32 18.03 2.49
C ALA A 721 22.64 16.94 3.33
N SER A 722 23.10 16.70 4.56
CA SER A 722 22.52 15.73 5.50
C SER A 722 21.27 16.21 6.24
N GLY A 723 20.79 17.43 5.97
CA GLY A 723 19.57 17.97 6.58
C GLY A 723 19.69 18.35 8.05
N ARG A 724 20.91 18.65 8.54
CA ARG A 724 21.14 19.16 9.90
C ARG A 724 20.48 20.53 10.09
N SER A 725 20.17 20.91 11.33
CA SER A 725 19.53 22.19 11.63
C SER A 725 20.46 23.36 11.28
N LEU A 726 19.88 24.51 10.92
CA LEU A 726 20.66 25.73 10.65
C LEU A 726 21.57 26.11 11.82
N ARG A 727 21.12 25.91 13.06
CA ARG A 727 21.92 26.14 14.27
C ARG A 727 23.18 25.28 14.30
N ASP A 728 23.06 23.98 14.01
CA ASP A 728 24.19 23.04 14.01
C ASP A 728 25.22 23.39 12.93
N VAL A 729 24.75 23.82 11.76
CA VAL A 729 25.59 24.25 10.64
C VAL A 729 26.36 25.52 11.02
N LEU A 730 25.67 26.53 11.57
CA LEU A 730 26.33 27.76 12.00
C LEU A 730 27.28 27.53 13.19
N GLU A 731 26.98 26.60 14.09
CA GLU A 731 27.87 26.27 15.22
C GLU A 731 29.17 25.63 14.73
N THR A 732 29.04 24.71 13.78
CA THR A 732 30.19 24.11 13.12
C THR A 732 31.03 25.18 12.43
N LEU A 733 30.40 26.15 11.77
CA LEU A 733 31.11 27.24 11.09
C LEU A 733 31.87 28.14 12.08
N CYS A 734 31.27 28.48 13.23
CA CYS A 734 31.97 29.23 14.27
C CYS A 734 33.22 28.47 14.77
N ARG A 735 33.13 27.15 14.99
CA ARG A 735 34.29 26.33 15.40
C ARG A 735 35.38 26.32 14.35
N VAL A 736 35.03 26.19 13.06
CA VAL A 736 35.99 26.23 11.95
C VAL A 736 36.73 27.58 11.89
N VAL A 737 36.02 28.69 12.11
CA VAL A 737 36.64 30.03 12.15
C VAL A 737 37.60 30.17 13.34
N GLU A 738 37.24 29.67 14.51
CA GLU A 738 38.08 29.69 15.71
C GLU A 738 39.34 28.81 15.55
N GLU A 739 39.22 27.66 14.88
CA GLU A 739 40.35 26.78 14.56
C GLU A 739 41.30 27.40 13.52
N ALA A 740 40.75 28.05 12.50
CA ALA A 740 41.53 28.72 11.45
C ALA A 740 42.25 29.99 11.95
N SER A 741 41.79 30.58 13.05
CA SER A 741 42.36 31.77 13.67
C SER A 741 42.47 31.63 15.20
N PRO A 742 43.47 30.89 15.72
CA PRO A 742 43.60 30.63 17.15
C PRO A 742 43.64 31.90 18.01
N GLY A 743 42.89 31.89 19.12
CA GLY A 743 42.81 33.02 20.05
C GLY A 743 41.72 34.04 19.73
N CYS A 744 40.88 33.79 18.72
CA CYS A 744 39.63 34.49 18.48
C CYS A 744 38.43 33.68 19.01
N ILE A 745 37.31 34.35 19.27
CA ILE A 745 36.01 33.71 19.54
C ILE A 745 35.04 34.15 18.45
N CYS A 746 34.39 33.22 17.78
CA CYS A 746 33.48 33.47 16.67
C CYS A 746 32.02 33.32 17.11
N GLU A 747 31.20 34.26 16.69
CA GLU A 747 29.77 34.22 16.86
C GLU A 747 29.05 34.56 15.56
N ILE A 748 27.96 33.86 15.27
CA ILE A 748 27.05 34.19 14.17
C ILE A 748 25.65 34.43 14.74
N ARG A 749 25.01 35.52 14.31
CA ARG A 749 23.66 35.91 14.72
C ARG A 749 22.74 36.11 13.51
N PRO A 750 21.90 35.13 13.16
CA PRO A 750 20.87 35.31 12.16
C PRO A 750 19.83 36.35 12.57
N ILE A 751 19.30 37.07 11.59
CA ILE A 751 18.23 38.05 11.76
C ILE A 751 16.96 37.49 11.12
N ASP A 752 15.83 37.66 11.81
CA ASP A 752 14.51 37.56 11.18
C ASP A 752 14.20 38.88 10.49
N GLU A 753 14.11 38.85 9.16
CA GLU A 753 13.86 40.03 8.33
C GLU A 753 12.50 40.67 8.64
N ARG A 754 11.51 39.92 9.15
CA ARG A 754 10.16 40.43 9.45
C ARG A 754 10.10 41.21 10.75
N SER A 755 10.78 40.72 11.78
CA SER A 755 10.77 41.32 13.12
C SER A 755 11.95 42.29 13.35
N ALA A 756 12.97 42.26 12.49
CA ALA A 756 14.24 42.99 12.63
C ALA A 756 14.93 42.72 13.99
N THR A 757 14.79 41.50 14.51
CA THR A 757 15.45 41.03 15.73
C THR A 757 16.42 39.89 15.43
N PHE A 758 17.45 39.73 16.26
CA PHE A 758 18.32 38.55 16.22
C PHE A 758 17.53 37.32 16.66
N GLU A 759 17.34 36.38 15.74
CA GLU A 759 16.47 35.21 15.90
C GLU A 759 17.05 34.23 16.94
N PHE A 760 18.37 34.04 16.87
CA PHE A 760 19.19 33.35 17.86
C PHE A 760 20.67 33.72 17.65
N ALA A 761 21.55 33.31 18.56
CA ALA A 761 23.00 33.44 18.43
C ALA A 761 23.67 32.08 18.55
N VAL A 762 24.82 31.93 17.88
CA VAL A 762 25.64 30.74 17.92
C VAL A 762 27.09 31.12 18.18
N ALA A 763 27.62 30.73 19.35
CA ALA A 763 28.98 31.01 19.79
C ALA A 763 29.50 29.82 20.64
N PRO A 764 30.14 28.81 20.03
CA PRO A 764 30.50 27.55 20.71
C PRO A 764 31.49 27.73 21.86
N SER A 765 32.35 28.76 21.79
CA SER A 765 33.35 29.08 22.82
C SER A 765 32.88 30.13 23.83
N MET A 766 31.57 30.44 23.86
CA MET A 766 30.95 31.34 24.83
C MET A 766 30.01 30.61 25.81
N PRO A 767 29.84 31.13 27.05
CA PRO A 767 28.86 30.59 27.99
C PRO A 767 27.41 30.72 27.47
N VAL A 768 26.57 29.73 27.76
CA VAL A 768 25.13 29.73 27.40
C VAL A 768 24.41 30.97 27.95
N SER A 769 24.77 31.43 29.16
CA SER A 769 24.22 32.65 29.76
C SER A 769 24.48 33.92 28.94
N PHE A 770 25.57 33.95 28.16
CA PHE A 770 25.86 35.05 27.24
C PHE A 770 24.96 34.95 26.00
N ILE A 771 24.80 33.74 25.43
CA ILE A 771 24.00 33.48 24.22
C ILE A 771 22.51 33.75 24.45
N ASP A 772 21.96 33.30 25.58
CA ASP A 772 20.54 33.46 25.93
C ASP A 772 20.16 34.93 26.15
N ALA A 773 21.09 35.72 26.72
CA ALA A 773 20.86 37.14 27.01
C ALA A 773 20.79 38.04 25.75
N ILE A 774 21.00 37.47 24.56
CA ILE A 774 21.12 38.19 23.29
C ILE A 774 20.09 37.73 22.26
N THR A 775 19.53 36.53 22.44
CA THR A 775 18.44 35.99 21.60
C THR A 775 17.19 36.88 21.72
N GLY A 776 16.59 37.26 20.59
CA GLY A 776 15.41 38.13 20.52
C GLY A 776 15.70 39.64 20.72
N THR A 777 16.96 40.06 20.76
CA THR A 777 17.30 41.48 20.85
C THR A 777 17.14 42.21 19.51
N PRO A 778 16.73 43.51 19.49
CA PRO A 778 16.64 44.28 18.25
C PRO A 778 17.99 44.46 17.55
N ALA A 779 18.02 44.29 16.23
CA ALA A 779 19.21 44.51 15.41
C ALA A 779 19.43 46.02 15.12
N ARG A 780 19.66 46.82 16.16
CA ARG A 780 19.85 48.29 16.08
C ARG A 780 21.30 48.71 16.34
N GLY A 781 21.76 49.73 15.62
CA GLY A 781 23.15 50.20 15.65
C GLY A 781 23.60 50.97 16.89
N ASP A 782 22.67 51.54 17.65
CA ASP A 782 22.95 52.25 18.91
C ASP A 782 23.26 51.30 20.08
N LEU A 783 22.87 50.03 19.96
CA LEU A 783 23.00 49.05 21.04
C LEU A 783 24.26 48.19 20.93
N SER A 784 24.81 47.96 19.74
CA SER A 784 25.94 47.03 19.55
C SER A 784 26.72 47.21 18.23
N PRO A 785 28.02 46.84 18.19
CA PRO A 785 28.82 46.79 16.96
C PRO A 785 28.21 45.92 15.85
N CYS A 786 27.60 44.79 16.21
CA CYS A 786 26.96 43.89 15.26
C CYS A 786 25.62 44.41 14.73
N GLY A 787 24.84 45.09 15.58
CA GLY A 787 23.65 45.82 15.15
C GLY A 787 24.01 46.95 14.18
N LEU A 788 25.11 47.67 14.42
CA LEU A 788 25.54 48.75 13.55
C LEU A 788 26.06 48.22 12.20
N ALA A 789 26.76 47.09 12.22
CA ALA A 789 27.19 46.40 11.00
C ALA A 789 25.99 45.93 10.15
N ALA A 790 24.95 45.40 10.81
CA ALA A 790 23.72 44.97 10.14
C ALA A 790 22.92 46.15 9.56
N GLU A 791 22.79 47.25 10.31
CA GLU A 791 22.06 48.46 9.89
C GLU A 791 22.74 49.18 8.73
N LEU A 792 24.06 49.37 8.81
CA LEU A 792 24.83 50.06 7.78
C LEU A 792 25.25 49.16 6.61
N LYS A 793 25.08 47.83 6.74
CA LYS A 793 25.56 46.82 5.78
C LYS A 793 27.06 46.96 5.44
N VAL A 794 27.86 47.40 6.41
CA VAL A 794 29.33 47.49 6.29
C VAL A 794 30.00 46.84 7.49
N GLN A 795 31.26 46.43 7.33
CA GLN A 795 32.05 45.91 8.43
C GLN A 795 32.32 47.00 9.47
N VAL A 796 32.13 46.67 10.74
CA VAL A 796 32.40 47.53 11.89
C VAL A 796 33.50 46.90 12.73
N ILE A 797 34.63 47.60 12.83
CA ILE A 797 35.78 47.17 13.64
C ILE A 797 35.82 48.03 14.90
N ALA A 798 35.74 47.38 16.06
CA ALA A 798 36.07 47.95 17.35
C ALA A 798 37.38 47.31 17.84
N ALA A 799 38.51 47.91 17.45
CA ALA A 799 39.84 47.38 17.72
C ALA A 799 40.22 47.44 19.21
N ASP A 800 39.61 48.37 19.95
CA ASP A 800 39.69 48.49 21.40
C ASP A 800 38.37 49.09 21.92
N LEU A 801 37.60 48.29 22.65
CA LEU A 801 36.31 48.68 23.23
C LEU A 801 36.45 49.74 24.32
N ASP A 802 37.61 49.86 24.97
CA ASP A 802 37.88 50.86 25.99
C ASP A 802 38.27 52.22 25.39
N ALA A 803 38.90 52.22 24.22
CA ALA A 803 39.31 53.45 23.54
C ALA A 803 38.22 54.00 22.58
N ASP A 804 37.27 53.18 22.16
CA ASP A 804 36.24 53.56 21.19
C ASP A 804 35.01 54.22 21.86
N ALA A 805 34.91 55.54 21.71
CA ALA A 805 33.86 56.39 22.28
C ALA A 805 32.43 55.92 21.93
N ARG A 806 32.24 55.25 20.78
CA ARG A 806 30.92 54.79 20.30
C ARG A 806 30.24 53.81 21.26
N TRP A 807 31.02 53.07 22.04
CA TRP A 807 30.52 51.94 22.84
C TRP A 807 30.48 52.21 24.34
N HIS A 808 30.89 53.39 24.79
CA HIS A 808 31.10 53.65 26.22
C HIS A 808 29.86 53.47 27.10
N GLY A 809 28.66 53.78 26.56
CA GLY A 809 27.36 53.59 27.24
C GLY A 809 26.57 52.37 26.78
N SER A 810 27.14 51.50 25.93
CA SER A 810 26.43 50.34 25.39
C SER A 810 26.33 49.20 26.42
N PRO A 811 25.14 48.61 26.63
CA PRO A 811 24.98 47.40 27.46
C PRO A 811 25.77 46.18 26.96
N VAL A 812 26.18 46.18 25.69
CA VAL A 812 26.98 45.11 25.09
C VAL A 812 28.46 45.24 25.48
N ARG A 813 28.98 46.46 25.64
CA ARG A 813 30.35 46.68 26.13
C ARG A 813 30.54 46.11 27.53
N THR A 814 29.63 46.42 28.46
CA THR A 814 29.69 45.89 29.84
C THR A 814 29.71 44.37 29.85
N ARG A 815 28.83 43.73 29.06
CA ARG A 815 28.75 42.26 28.95
C ARG A 815 30.00 41.62 28.32
N LEU A 816 30.61 42.26 27.33
CA LEU A 816 31.86 41.77 26.72
C LEU A 816 33.04 41.87 27.71
N HIS A 817 33.09 42.93 28.53
CA HIS A 817 34.10 43.06 29.60
C HIS A 817 33.97 42.01 30.69
N GLU A 818 32.75 41.67 31.12
CA GLU A 818 32.49 40.60 32.10
C GLU A 818 33.09 39.25 31.66
N HIS A 819 33.26 39.06 30.34
CA HIS A 819 33.84 37.86 29.73
C HIS A 819 35.29 38.07 29.25
N GLY A 820 35.94 39.19 29.63
CA GLY A 820 37.35 39.46 29.36
C GLY A 820 37.66 39.82 27.90
N LEU A 821 36.65 40.23 27.11
CA LEU A 821 36.83 40.62 25.71
C LEU A 821 37.07 42.12 25.57
N LYS A 822 38.03 42.48 24.71
CA LYS A 822 38.49 43.86 24.51
C LYS A 822 38.32 44.38 23.09
N SER A 823 38.10 43.51 22.11
CA SER A 823 37.84 43.91 20.73
C SER A 823 36.76 43.03 20.10
N VAL A 824 36.05 43.61 19.12
CA VAL A 824 35.05 42.92 18.32
C VAL A 824 35.07 43.43 16.88
N TRP A 825 35.06 42.50 15.93
CA TRP A 825 34.96 42.77 14.50
C TRP A 825 33.65 42.18 14.00
N SER A 826 32.73 43.04 13.59
CA SER A 826 31.40 42.63 13.14
C SER A 826 31.28 42.82 11.63
N THR A 827 30.98 41.74 10.92
CA THR A 827 30.77 41.73 9.47
C THR A 827 29.31 41.34 9.19
N PRO A 828 28.58 42.09 8.34
CA PRO A 828 27.19 41.75 8.00
C PRO A 828 27.14 40.54 7.06
N ILE A 829 26.16 39.67 7.27
CA ILE A 829 25.86 38.55 6.38
C ILE A 829 24.71 38.98 5.47
N LEU A 830 24.99 39.10 4.18
CA LEU A 830 24.03 39.57 3.19
C LEU A 830 23.52 38.41 2.32
N SER A 831 22.26 38.50 1.91
CA SER A 831 21.68 37.63 0.87
C SER A 831 22.24 37.99 -0.51
N LYS A 832 22.04 37.12 -1.51
CA LYS A 832 22.40 37.45 -2.91
C LYS A 832 21.70 38.70 -3.44
N ALA A 833 20.50 38.99 -2.93
CA ALA A 833 19.71 40.17 -3.26
C ALA A 833 20.11 41.42 -2.43
N GLY A 834 21.09 41.31 -1.54
CA GLY A 834 21.55 42.41 -0.68
C GLY A 834 20.69 42.65 0.56
N GLY A 835 19.80 41.73 0.91
CA GLY A 835 19.06 41.69 2.19
C GLY A 835 19.98 41.33 3.35
N ILE A 836 19.61 41.69 4.58
CA ILE A 836 20.42 41.40 5.77
C ILE A 836 19.96 40.08 6.41
N LEU A 837 20.82 39.07 6.37
CA LEU A 837 20.54 37.73 6.90
C LEU A 837 21.05 37.54 8.33
N GLY A 838 22.05 38.33 8.75
CA GLY A 838 22.64 38.22 10.07
C GLY A 838 23.94 39.02 10.21
N SER A 839 24.69 38.77 11.29
CA SER A 839 26.03 39.31 11.49
C SER A 839 26.97 38.25 12.06
N LEU A 840 28.20 38.23 11.54
CA LEU A 840 29.32 37.46 12.07
C LEU A 840 30.19 38.38 12.94
N CYS A 841 30.52 37.95 14.14
CA CYS A 841 31.35 38.66 15.10
C CYS A 841 32.60 37.83 15.43
N ILE A 842 33.76 38.48 15.42
CA ILE A 842 35.02 37.91 15.92
C ILE A 842 35.47 38.74 17.13
N TYR A 843 35.74 38.07 18.24
CA TYR A 843 36.16 38.69 19.49
C TYR A 843 37.59 38.31 19.86
N HIS A 844 38.32 39.24 20.49
CA HIS A 844 39.61 38.95 21.12
C HIS A 844 39.70 39.51 22.54
N ARG A 845 40.55 38.88 23.36
CA ARG A 845 40.85 39.30 24.74
C ARG A 845 41.83 40.46 24.84
N THR A 846 42.47 40.81 23.73
CA THR A 846 43.39 41.95 23.61
C THR A 846 42.90 42.92 22.53
N PRO A 847 43.27 44.21 22.62
CA PRO A 847 43.09 45.14 21.51
C PRO A 847 43.77 44.60 20.25
N ALA A 848 43.03 44.55 19.14
CA ALA A 848 43.51 43.93 17.91
C ALA A 848 42.80 44.49 16.67
N ASN A 849 43.57 44.65 15.58
CA ASN A 849 43.04 44.94 14.24
C ASN A 849 43.12 43.67 13.37
N PRO A 850 42.19 43.49 12.43
CA PRO A 850 42.24 42.36 11.51
C PRO A 850 43.45 42.47 10.57
N LEU A 851 44.21 41.39 10.44
CA LEU A 851 45.26 41.22 9.45
C LEU A 851 44.65 40.75 8.12
N PRO A 852 45.39 40.79 6.99
CA PRO A 852 44.85 40.37 5.69
C PRO A 852 44.24 38.97 5.68
N HIS A 853 44.83 38.01 6.41
CA HIS A 853 44.28 36.65 6.51
C HIS A 853 43.01 36.59 7.38
N HIS A 854 42.86 37.45 8.40
CA HIS A 854 41.60 37.53 9.17
C HIS A 854 40.47 38.04 8.27
N GLN A 855 40.76 38.97 7.35
CA GLN A 855 39.78 39.46 6.37
C GLN A 855 39.33 38.35 5.41
N ASP A 856 40.26 37.53 4.93
CA ASP A 856 39.93 36.37 4.09
C ASP A 856 39.01 35.37 4.81
N ILE A 857 39.36 35.01 6.06
CA ILE A 857 38.56 34.09 6.89
C ILE A 857 37.15 34.65 7.13
N MET A 858 37.02 35.92 7.52
CA MET A 858 35.71 36.56 7.74
C MET A 858 34.88 36.60 6.45
N GLY A 859 35.49 36.97 5.32
CA GLY A 859 34.80 37.02 4.02
C GLY A 859 34.26 35.65 3.60
N ARG A 860 35.08 34.60 3.73
CA ARG A 860 34.68 33.22 3.43
C ARG A 860 33.59 32.73 4.38
N ALA A 861 33.74 32.96 5.69
CA ALA A 861 32.75 32.55 6.67
C ALA A 861 31.39 33.23 6.45
N VAL A 862 31.39 34.54 6.14
CA VAL A 862 30.15 35.27 5.78
C VAL A 862 29.52 34.70 4.51
N HIS A 863 30.32 34.37 3.50
CA HIS A 863 29.82 33.78 2.26
C HIS A 863 29.16 32.41 2.51
N VAL A 864 29.80 31.55 3.28
CA VAL A 864 29.27 30.22 3.64
C VAL A 864 28.02 30.34 4.51
N ALA A 865 28.01 31.25 5.49
CA ALA A 865 26.85 31.51 6.34
C ALA A 865 25.66 32.02 5.51
N SER A 866 25.90 32.91 4.54
CA SER A 866 24.88 33.40 3.60
C SER A 866 24.24 32.25 2.83
N ILE A 867 25.05 31.40 2.20
CA ILE A 867 24.56 30.22 1.45
C ILE A 867 23.78 29.28 2.37
N ALA A 868 24.29 29.00 3.57
CA ALA A 868 23.63 28.10 4.51
C ALA A 868 22.27 28.63 4.98
N ILE A 869 22.19 29.92 5.31
CA ILE A 869 20.95 30.57 5.77
C ILE A 869 19.92 30.62 4.63
N GLU A 870 20.30 31.03 3.42
CA GLU A 870 19.39 31.08 2.26
C GLU A 870 18.89 29.67 1.89
N ARG A 871 19.82 28.73 1.69
CA ARG A 871 19.47 27.39 1.21
C ARG A 871 18.60 26.61 2.20
N LEU A 872 18.91 26.64 3.50
CA LEU A 872 18.13 25.90 4.49
C LEU A 872 16.74 26.51 4.69
N ARG A 873 16.61 27.84 4.62
CA ARG A 873 15.30 28.52 4.64
C ARG A 873 14.48 28.19 3.38
N ASP A 874 15.09 28.17 2.20
CA ASP A 874 14.43 27.79 0.95
C ASP A 874 14.00 26.31 0.94
N GLU A 875 14.87 25.41 1.41
CA GLU A 875 14.55 23.97 1.54
C GLU A 875 13.44 23.72 2.56
N GLU A 876 13.42 24.44 3.67
CA GLU A 876 12.38 24.30 4.69
C GLU A 876 11.02 24.81 4.20
N GLU A 877 10.99 25.94 3.49
CA GLU A 877 9.77 26.44 2.85
C GLU A 877 9.30 25.52 1.71
N LEU A 878 10.22 24.96 0.91
CA LEU A 878 9.90 23.99 -0.14
C LEU A 878 9.37 22.67 0.45
N ARG A 879 10.01 22.13 1.49
CA ARG A 879 9.52 20.93 2.22
C ARG A 879 8.16 21.19 2.83
N ARG A 880 7.95 22.37 3.44
CA ARG A 880 6.66 22.75 4.00
C ARG A 880 5.59 22.83 2.92
N ARG A 881 5.87 23.45 1.76
CA ARG A 881 4.93 23.50 0.62
C ARG A 881 4.67 22.12 0.02
N ALA A 882 5.70 21.30 -0.18
CA ALA A 882 5.57 19.93 -0.68
C ALA A 882 4.77 19.04 0.28
N HIS A 883 5.02 19.16 1.59
CA HIS A 883 4.26 18.45 2.62
C HIS A 883 2.80 18.90 2.65
N LEU A 884 2.54 20.21 2.55
CA LEU A 884 1.18 20.75 2.47
C LEU A 884 0.45 20.25 1.21
N LEU A 885 1.11 20.22 0.05
CA LEU A 885 0.54 19.70 -1.20
C LEU A 885 0.25 18.19 -1.08
N THR A 886 1.22 17.38 -0.65
CA THR A 886 1.06 15.92 -0.47
C THR A 886 -0.04 15.60 0.55
N THR A 887 -0.11 16.37 1.63
CA THR A 887 -1.13 16.20 2.67
C THR A 887 -2.51 16.62 2.15
N SER A 888 -2.59 17.71 1.39
CA SER A 888 -3.82 18.15 0.74
C SER A 888 -4.34 17.11 -0.26
N GLU A 889 -3.47 16.56 -1.11
CA GLU A 889 -3.80 15.46 -2.05
C GLU A 889 -4.33 14.23 -1.31
N ARG A 890 -3.68 13.83 -0.20
CA ARG A 890 -4.14 12.69 0.61
C ARG A 890 -5.48 12.94 1.31
N ILE A 891 -5.68 14.12 1.90
CA ILE A 891 -6.94 14.47 2.59
C ILE A 891 -8.10 14.59 1.60
N SER A 892 -7.84 15.12 0.41
CA SER A 892 -8.86 15.28 -0.64
C SER A 892 -9.05 14.04 -1.52
N GLU A 893 -8.30 12.97 -1.25
CA GLU A 893 -8.26 11.75 -2.08
C GLU A 893 -8.06 12.05 -3.58
N THR A 894 -7.29 13.11 -3.87
CA THR A 894 -7.05 13.63 -5.22
C THR A 894 -5.59 13.42 -5.60
N GLY A 895 -5.34 12.62 -6.63
CA GLY A 895 -4.02 12.49 -7.24
C GLY A 895 -3.84 13.50 -8.38
N SER A 896 -2.61 13.98 -8.57
CA SER A 896 -2.21 14.77 -9.73
C SER A 896 -1.37 13.95 -10.73
N PHE A 897 -1.40 14.37 -12.00
CA PHE A 897 -0.55 13.85 -13.08
C PHE A 897 -0.01 14.98 -13.96
N PHE A 898 1.13 14.71 -14.57
CA PHE A 898 1.74 15.52 -15.63
C PHE A 898 1.97 14.63 -16.86
N TRP A 899 1.63 15.12 -18.05
CA TRP A 899 1.79 14.38 -19.30
C TRP A 899 2.54 15.23 -20.34
N ASP A 900 3.75 14.80 -20.71
CA ASP A 900 4.46 15.29 -21.89
C ASP A 900 3.83 14.64 -23.13
N LEU A 901 3.06 15.43 -23.89
CA LEU A 901 2.32 14.95 -25.06
C LEU A 901 3.21 14.76 -26.29
N GLY A 902 4.39 15.39 -26.32
CA GLY A 902 5.36 15.20 -27.40
C GLY A 902 6.07 13.85 -27.31
N ASN A 903 6.42 13.44 -26.10
CA ASN A 903 7.10 12.16 -25.83
C ASN A 903 6.15 11.05 -25.34
N ASN A 904 4.86 11.36 -25.21
CA ASN A 904 3.84 10.50 -24.61
C ASN A 904 4.25 9.94 -23.23
N LYS A 905 4.88 10.78 -22.40
CA LYS A 905 5.39 10.38 -21.08
C LYS A 905 4.51 10.93 -19.97
N LEU A 906 3.92 10.03 -19.19
CA LEU A 906 3.03 10.35 -18.08
C LEU A 906 3.77 10.20 -16.74
N VAL A 907 3.56 11.15 -15.84
CA VAL A 907 4.17 11.21 -14.51
C VAL A 907 3.06 11.40 -13.49
N TRP A 908 3.09 10.61 -12.43
CA TRP A 908 2.03 10.54 -11.42
C TRP A 908 2.53 10.94 -10.03
N SER A 909 1.64 11.57 -9.26
CA SER A 909 1.80 11.74 -7.81
C SER A 909 1.64 10.40 -7.07
N THR A 910 2.19 10.30 -5.85
CA THR A 910 2.01 9.13 -4.96
C THR A 910 0.53 8.80 -4.74
N GLN A 911 -0.33 9.81 -4.61
CA GLN A 911 -1.77 9.59 -4.44
C GLN A 911 -2.42 8.98 -5.69
N MET A 912 -1.94 9.29 -6.90
CA MET A 912 -2.43 8.68 -8.14
C MET A 912 -2.13 7.18 -8.20
N TYR A 913 -0.93 6.75 -7.79
CA TYR A 913 -0.60 5.31 -7.66
C TYR A 913 -1.55 4.60 -6.68
N ARG A 914 -1.89 5.24 -5.55
CA ARG A 914 -2.86 4.68 -4.58
C ARG A 914 -4.28 4.58 -5.14
N ILE A 915 -4.73 5.58 -5.90
CA ILE A 915 -6.04 5.57 -6.55
C ILE A 915 -6.14 4.35 -7.48
N HIS A 916 -5.12 4.15 -8.32
CA HIS A 916 -5.02 3.05 -9.28
C HIS A 916 -4.53 1.71 -8.69
N GLU A 917 -4.25 1.65 -7.38
CA GLU A 917 -3.69 0.48 -6.67
C GLU A 917 -2.46 -0.14 -7.36
N LEU A 918 -1.61 0.71 -7.95
CA LEU A 918 -0.36 0.30 -8.58
C LEU A 918 0.83 0.55 -7.65
N GLU A 919 1.87 -0.26 -7.81
CA GLU A 919 3.13 -0.06 -7.08
C GLU A 919 3.79 1.26 -7.48
N GLU A 920 4.21 2.04 -6.48
CA GLU A 920 4.85 3.34 -6.70
C GLU A 920 6.19 3.15 -7.42
N GLY A 921 6.33 3.79 -8.59
CA GLY A 921 7.52 3.66 -9.45
C GLY A 921 7.30 2.85 -10.75
N LEU A 922 6.16 2.17 -10.91
CA LEU A 922 5.76 1.61 -12.20
C LEU A 922 5.45 2.76 -13.18
N GLU A 923 6.11 2.79 -14.35
CA GLU A 923 5.86 3.86 -15.32
C GLU A 923 4.41 3.77 -15.85
N PRO A 924 3.59 4.83 -15.68
CA PRO A 924 2.19 4.79 -16.08
C PRO A 924 2.08 4.93 -17.60
N VAL A 925 1.87 3.81 -18.28
CA VAL A 925 1.76 3.75 -19.74
C VAL A 925 0.29 3.87 -20.16
N TYR A 926 -0.06 4.94 -20.89
CA TYR A 926 -1.45 5.24 -21.25
C TYR A 926 -2.24 4.04 -21.85
N PRO A 927 -1.72 3.26 -22.81
CA PRO A 927 -2.38 2.05 -23.29
C PRO A 927 -2.80 1.05 -22.19
N ASN A 928 -1.96 0.86 -21.17
CA ASN A 928 -2.25 -0.06 -20.07
C ASN A 928 -3.34 0.52 -19.15
N LEU A 929 -3.30 1.82 -18.92
CA LEU A 929 -4.31 2.53 -18.13
C LEU A 929 -5.67 2.55 -18.83
N LEU A 930 -5.67 2.75 -20.15
CA LEU A 930 -6.89 2.71 -20.96
C LEU A 930 -7.58 1.34 -20.89
N ALA A 931 -6.80 0.25 -20.75
CA ALA A 931 -7.36 -1.10 -20.55
C ALA A 931 -8.05 -1.30 -19.19
N THR A 932 -7.77 -0.44 -18.20
CA THR A 932 -8.46 -0.46 -16.89
C THR A 932 -9.74 0.36 -16.90
N VAL A 933 -10.01 1.17 -17.93
CA VAL A 933 -11.24 1.96 -18.03
C VAL A 933 -12.42 1.03 -18.29
N HIS A 934 -13.55 1.29 -17.64
CA HIS A 934 -14.77 0.52 -17.85
C HIS A 934 -15.20 0.55 -19.34
N PRO A 935 -15.64 -0.58 -19.93
CA PRO A 935 -15.95 -0.67 -21.37
C PRO A 935 -16.88 0.42 -21.91
N ASP A 936 -17.93 0.77 -21.15
CA ASP A 936 -18.88 1.83 -21.53
C ASP A 936 -18.24 3.23 -21.61
N ASP A 937 -17.17 3.46 -20.85
CA ASP A 937 -16.51 4.77 -20.74
C ASP A 937 -15.35 4.90 -21.75
N PHE A 938 -14.99 3.81 -22.43
CA PHE A 938 -13.79 3.67 -23.26
C PHE A 938 -13.73 4.68 -24.43
N GLU A 939 -14.81 4.77 -25.24
CA GLU A 939 -14.86 5.67 -26.39
C GLU A 939 -14.82 7.15 -25.96
N THR A 940 -15.47 7.47 -24.84
CA THR A 940 -15.46 8.83 -24.27
C THR A 940 -14.06 9.25 -23.83
N ILE A 941 -13.31 8.36 -23.16
CA ILE A 941 -11.94 8.64 -22.72
C ILE A 941 -10.99 8.73 -23.91
N LYS A 942 -11.14 7.85 -24.90
CA LYS A 942 -10.32 7.89 -26.12
C LYS A 942 -10.51 9.18 -26.90
N ASP A 943 -11.75 9.68 -27.04
CA ASP A 943 -12.03 10.96 -27.68
C ASP A 943 -11.43 12.14 -26.90
N ARG A 944 -11.63 12.17 -25.57
CA ARG A 944 -11.01 13.19 -24.70
C ARG A 944 -9.50 13.23 -24.81
N THR A 945 -8.84 12.07 -24.83
CA THR A 945 -7.40 11.98 -25.03
C THR A 945 -7.00 12.44 -26.44
N ALA A 946 -7.74 12.08 -27.49
CA ALA A 946 -7.43 12.56 -28.85
C ALA A 946 -7.47 14.10 -28.95
N ARG A 947 -8.42 14.74 -28.26
CA ARG A 947 -8.53 16.21 -28.17
C ARG A 947 -7.41 16.83 -27.34
N LEU A 948 -6.98 16.16 -26.27
CA LEU A 948 -5.82 16.55 -25.46
C LEU A 948 -4.55 16.67 -26.33
N PHE A 949 -4.28 15.68 -27.18
CA PHE A 949 -3.13 15.68 -28.10
C PHE A 949 -3.22 16.74 -29.20
N GLN A 950 -4.42 17.27 -29.47
CA GLN A 950 -4.63 18.40 -30.38
C GLN A 950 -4.43 19.76 -29.69
N GLY A 951 -4.16 19.77 -28.37
CA GLY A 951 -3.97 20.97 -27.57
C GLY A 951 -5.29 21.57 -27.05
N GLU A 952 -6.39 20.82 -27.08
CA GLU A 952 -7.68 21.26 -26.57
C GLU A 952 -7.89 20.87 -25.11
N THR A 953 -8.34 21.83 -24.30
CA THR A 953 -8.82 21.57 -22.94
C THR A 953 -10.26 21.06 -23.01
N SER A 954 -10.57 19.97 -22.29
CA SER A 954 -11.94 19.46 -22.17
C SER A 954 -12.54 19.79 -20.79
N PRO A 955 -13.88 19.86 -20.67
CA PRO A 955 -14.55 20.05 -19.39
C PRO A 955 -14.24 18.93 -18.40
N ASP A 956 -14.33 19.23 -17.10
CA ASP A 956 -14.33 18.25 -16.01
C ASP A 956 -15.23 17.06 -16.35
N GLY A 957 -14.74 15.84 -16.09
CA GLY A 957 -15.57 14.66 -16.30
C GLY A 957 -15.11 13.44 -15.53
N GLY A 958 -16.08 12.57 -15.23
CA GLY A 958 -15.83 11.32 -14.53
C GLY A 958 -15.76 10.11 -15.46
N TYR A 959 -15.08 9.07 -15.01
CA TYR A 959 -15.06 7.75 -15.62
C TYR A 959 -14.77 6.68 -14.57
N ARG A 960 -15.06 5.43 -14.90
CA ARG A 960 -14.84 4.27 -14.03
C ARG A 960 -13.57 3.53 -14.41
N ILE A 961 -12.85 3.07 -13.39
CA ILE A 961 -11.76 2.10 -13.54
C ILE A 961 -12.15 0.76 -12.92
N VAL A 962 -11.76 -0.33 -13.57
CA VAL A 962 -12.06 -1.71 -13.19
C VAL A 962 -10.78 -2.41 -12.80
N PHE A 963 -10.77 -3.02 -11.62
CA PHE A 963 -9.65 -3.79 -11.08
C PHE A 963 -9.75 -5.27 -11.50
N PRO A 964 -8.62 -6.01 -11.51
CA PRO A 964 -8.60 -7.43 -11.89
C PRO A 964 -9.53 -8.34 -11.07
N ASP A 965 -9.85 -7.95 -9.83
CA ASP A 965 -10.77 -8.66 -8.93
C ASP A 965 -12.26 -8.29 -9.16
N GLY A 966 -12.55 -7.43 -10.14
CA GLY A 966 -13.89 -6.97 -10.49
C GLY A 966 -14.38 -5.76 -9.69
N ARG A 967 -13.59 -5.23 -8.74
CA ARG A 967 -13.95 -3.97 -8.07
C ARG A 967 -13.92 -2.80 -9.06
N ILE A 968 -14.79 -1.82 -8.85
CA ILE A 968 -14.88 -0.60 -9.67
C ILE A 968 -14.64 0.62 -8.78
N LYS A 969 -13.78 1.54 -9.23
CA LYS A 969 -13.66 2.89 -8.66
C LYS A 969 -14.19 3.94 -9.62
N TYR A 970 -14.76 5.00 -9.06
CA TYR A 970 -15.27 6.15 -9.79
C TYR A 970 -14.28 7.30 -9.65
N LEU A 971 -13.75 7.78 -10.77
CA LEU A 971 -12.81 8.90 -10.79
C LEU A 971 -13.49 10.14 -11.35
N ARG A 972 -13.26 11.29 -10.73
CA ARG A 972 -13.55 12.60 -11.31
C ARG A 972 -12.24 13.25 -11.75
N THR A 973 -12.15 13.65 -13.01
CA THR A 973 -10.91 14.16 -13.58
C THR A 973 -11.05 15.54 -14.22
N SER A 974 -10.00 16.34 -14.07
CA SER A 974 -9.88 17.69 -14.63
C SER A 974 -8.45 17.87 -15.11
N TYR A 975 -8.26 18.44 -16.29
CA TYR A 975 -6.93 18.68 -16.84
C TYR A 975 -6.86 19.99 -17.63
N SER A 976 -5.67 20.59 -17.64
CA SER A 976 -5.31 21.74 -18.45
C SER A 976 -4.19 21.35 -19.41
N VAL A 977 -4.14 22.00 -20.57
CA VAL A 977 -3.06 21.84 -21.55
C VAL A 977 -2.38 23.19 -21.74
N ALA A 978 -1.06 23.21 -21.61
CA ALA A 978 -0.22 24.38 -21.82
C ALA A 978 0.74 24.13 -22.99
N ARG A 979 1.01 25.18 -23.76
CA ARG A 979 2.04 25.17 -24.82
C ARG A 979 3.28 25.91 -24.30
N GLN A 980 4.41 25.22 -24.26
CA GLN A 980 5.71 25.78 -23.91
C GLN A 980 6.19 26.74 -25.02
N GLU A 981 7.15 27.62 -24.72
CA GLU A 981 7.70 28.59 -25.68
C GLU A 981 8.36 27.93 -26.91
N ASP A 982 8.82 26.68 -26.75
CA ASP A 982 9.41 25.86 -27.82
C ASP A 982 8.36 25.15 -28.71
N GLY A 983 7.07 25.32 -28.41
CA GLY A 983 5.96 24.71 -29.13
C GLY A 983 5.53 23.33 -28.62
N ARG A 984 6.18 22.77 -27.59
CA ARG A 984 5.78 21.50 -26.97
C ARG A 984 4.47 21.65 -26.20
N LEU A 985 3.61 20.64 -26.29
CA LEU A 985 2.35 20.56 -25.53
C LEU A 985 2.55 19.71 -24.27
N GLU A 986 2.11 20.23 -23.13
CA GLU A 986 2.14 19.56 -21.84
C GLU A 986 0.76 19.62 -21.19
N SER A 987 0.33 18.54 -20.56
CA SER A 987 -0.91 18.51 -19.79
C SER A 987 -0.64 18.31 -18.30
N ILE A 988 -1.37 19.04 -17.47
CA ILE A 988 -1.42 18.87 -16.02
C ILE A 988 -2.86 18.59 -15.65
N GLY A 989 -3.11 17.54 -14.88
CA GLY A 989 -4.44 17.22 -14.43
C GLY A 989 -4.49 16.57 -13.06
N VAL A 990 -5.71 16.43 -12.56
CA VAL A 990 -6.03 15.80 -11.28
C VAL A 990 -7.12 14.75 -11.49
N ALA A 991 -7.08 13.70 -10.67
CA ALA A 991 -8.11 12.68 -10.56
C ALA A 991 -8.46 12.48 -9.08
N GLN A 992 -9.73 12.62 -8.74
CA GLN A 992 -10.25 12.37 -7.40
C GLN A 992 -11.01 11.04 -7.38
N ASP A 993 -10.72 10.19 -6.39
CA ASP A 993 -11.54 9.02 -6.10
C ASP A 993 -12.85 9.49 -5.44
N VAL A 994 -13.98 9.25 -6.11
CA VAL A 994 -15.32 9.60 -5.62
C VAL A 994 -16.17 8.35 -5.38
N THR A 995 -15.55 7.18 -5.23
CA THR A 995 -16.24 5.89 -5.08
C THR A 995 -17.11 5.85 -3.84
N SER A 996 -16.60 6.29 -2.69
CA SER A 996 -17.34 6.34 -1.43
C SER A 996 -18.58 7.23 -1.52
N TRP A 997 -18.42 8.41 -2.13
CA TRP A 997 -19.51 9.34 -2.39
C TRP A 997 -20.55 8.75 -3.34
N ARG A 998 -20.10 8.14 -4.45
CA ARG A 998 -21.01 7.57 -5.45
C ARG A 998 -21.77 6.37 -4.92
N LEU A 999 -21.12 5.48 -4.18
CA LEU A 999 -21.77 4.35 -3.50
C LEU A 999 -22.73 4.82 -2.40
N ALA A 1000 -22.40 5.87 -1.66
CA ALA A 1000 -23.29 6.44 -0.66
C ALA A 1000 -24.51 7.11 -1.30
N GLU A 1001 -24.33 7.79 -2.44
CA GLU A 1001 -25.42 8.38 -3.23
C GLU A 1001 -26.32 7.29 -3.83
N ASP A 1002 -25.75 6.25 -4.43
CA ASP A 1002 -26.49 5.09 -4.96
C ASP A 1002 -27.22 4.33 -3.83
N ALA A 1003 -26.61 4.19 -2.65
CA ALA A 1003 -27.26 3.61 -1.47
C ALA A 1003 -28.38 4.50 -0.92
N LEU A 1004 -28.20 5.83 -0.93
CA LEU A 1004 -29.23 6.81 -0.58
C LEU A 1004 -30.39 6.76 -1.56
N ASP A 1005 -30.13 6.63 -2.86
CA ASP A 1005 -31.16 6.51 -3.89
C ASP A 1005 -31.88 5.16 -3.82
N THR A 1006 -31.15 4.09 -3.50
CA THR A 1006 -31.74 2.77 -3.22
C THR A 1006 -32.63 2.84 -1.98
N LEU A 1007 -32.14 3.38 -0.86
CA LEU A 1007 -32.92 3.58 0.37
C LEU A 1007 -34.08 4.54 0.17
N ARG A 1008 -33.94 5.62 -0.62
CA ARG A 1008 -35.04 6.52 -0.99
C ARG A 1008 -36.07 5.81 -1.85
N SER A 1009 -35.65 4.98 -2.80
CA SER A 1009 -36.52 4.17 -3.65
C SER A 1009 -37.27 3.12 -2.84
N GLU A 1010 -36.58 2.47 -1.90
CA GLU A 1010 -37.14 1.50 -0.94
C GLU A 1010 -38.07 2.18 0.06
N LEU A 1011 -37.72 3.33 0.62
CA LEU A 1011 -38.60 4.12 1.48
C LEU A 1011 -39.80 4.65 0.70
N ALA A 1012 -39.63 5.08 -0.55
CA ALA A 1012 -40.75 5.46 -1.41
C ALA A 1012 -41.60 4.24 -1.80
N HIS A 1013 -41.03 3.05 -1.88
CA HIS A 1013 -41.76 1.80 -2.07
C HIS A 1013 -42.51 1.38 -0.81
N ILE A 1014 -41.88 1.42 0.36
CA ILE A 1014 -42.47 1.15 1.67
C ILE A 1014 -43.56 2.17 1.98
N THR A 1015 -43.36 3.45 1.67
CA THR A 1015 -44.40 4.49 1.81
C THR A 1015 -45.57 4.24 0.86
N ARG A 1016 -45.32 3.75 -0.38
CA ARG A 1016 -46.37 3.27 -1.30
C ARG A 1016 -47.08 2.00 -0.82
N VAL A 1017 -46.39 1.12 -0.08
CA VAL A 1017 -46.93 -0.11 0.50
C VAL A 1017 -47.63 0.13 1.86
N MET A 1018 -47.22 1.15 2.62
CA MET A 1018 -47.88 1.56 3.87
C MET A 1018 -49.17 2.34 3.59
N SER A 1019 -49.18 3.20 2.57
CA SER A 1019 -50.42 3.81 2.06
C SER A 1019 -51.42 2.77 1.54
N LEU A 1020 -50.94 1.58 1.12
CA LEU A 1020 -51.73 0.39 0.77
C LEU A 1020 -52.53 -0.15 1.97
N GLY A 1021 -51.96 -0.08 3.19
CA GLY A 1021 -52.64 -0.45 4.44
C GLY A 1021 -53.74 0.52 4.86
N GLU A 1022 -53.54 1.82 4.63
CA GLU A 1022 -54.54 2.87 4.92
C GLU A 1022 -55.66 2.93 3.87
N LEU A 1023 -55.36 2.58 2.60
CA LEU A 1023 -56.31 2.68 1.47
C LEU A 1023 -57.10 1.40 1.16
N ALA A 1024 -56.79 0.27 1.80
CA ALA A 1024 -57.44 -1.01 1.56
C ALA A 1024 -58.98 -0.93 1.70
N ALA A 1025 -59.47 -0.18 2.69
CA ALA A 1025 -60.90 0.02 2.91
C ALA A 1025 -61.58 0.84 1.80
N SER A 1026 -60.91 1.85 1.28
CA SER A 1026 -61.41 2.71 0.19
C SER A 1026 -61.42 1.99 -1.15
N ILE A 1027 -60.35 1.25 -1.47
CA ILE A 1027 -60.24 0.44 -2.70
C ILE A 1027 -61.32 -0.66 -2.70
N ALA A 1028 -61.49 -1.34 -1.56
CA ALA A 1028 -62.57 -2.31 -1.41
C ALA A 1028 -63.94 -1.66 -1.62
N HIS A 1029 -64.17 -0.45 -1.10
CA HIS A 1029 -65.44 0.26 -1.27
C HIS A 1029 -65.71 0.63 -2.75
N GLU A 1030 -64.73 1.21 -3.46
CA GLU A 1030 -64.90 1.63 -4.85
C GLU A 1030 -65.02 0.48 -5.85
N VAL A 1031 -64.34 -0.66 -5.61
CA VAL A 1031 -64.45 -1.85 -6.47
C VAL A 1031 -65.72 -2.65 -6.19
N ASN A 1032 -66.12 -2.77 -4.91
CA ASN A 1032 -67.31 -3.53 -4.56
C ASN A 1032 -68.61 -2.84 -5.00
N GLN A 1033 -68.64 -1.51 -5.11
CA GLN A 1033 -69.83 -0.78 -5.50
C GLN A 1033 -70.36 -1.13 -6.91
N PRO A 1034 -69.57 -1.08 -8.00
CA PRO A 1034 -70.02 -1.53 -9.32
C PRO A 1034 -70.24 -3.05 -9.39
N LEU A 1035 -69.43 -3.86 -8.69
CA LEU A 1035 -69.63 -5.32 -8.66
C LEU A 1035 -70.98 -5.71 -8.04
N ALA A 1036 -71.38 -5.06 -6.95
CA ALA A 1036 -72.69 -5.26 -6.34
C ALA A 1036 -73.83 -4.83 -7.28
N GLY A 1037 -73.62 -3.75 -8.05
CA GLY A 1037 -74.53 -3.30 -9.10
C GLY A 1037 -74.71 -4.34 -10.22
N ILE A 1038 -73.62 -4.92 -10.72
CA ILE A 1038 -73.61 -6.00 -11.72
C ILE A 1038 -74.44 -7.19 -11.24
N ILE A 1039 -74.15 -7.70 -10.03
CA ILE A 1039 -74.82 -8.89 -9.49
C ILE A 1039 -76.33 -8.61 -9.28
N THR A 1040 -76.67 -7.44 -8.76
CA THR A 1040 -78.07 -7.05 -8.50
C THR A 1040 -78.86 -6.91 -9.81
N ASN A 1041 -78.29 -6.23 -10.81
CA ASN A 1041 -78.93 -6.02 -12.11
C ASN A 1041 -79.06 -7.34 -12.89
N ALA A 1042 -78.04 -8.21 -12.86
CA ALA A 1042 -78.09 -9.53 -13.49
C ALA A 1042 -79.18 -10.43 -12.87
N ASN A 1043 -79.26 -10.50 -11.54
CA ASN A 1043 -80.32 -11.24 -10.84
C ASN A 1043 -81.72 -10.69 -11.14
N THR A 1044 -81.85 -9.37 -11.24
CA THR A 1044 -83.13 -8.73 -11.60
C THR A 1044 -83.53 -9.07 -13.03
N GLY A 1045 -82.57 -9.05 -13.97
CA GLY A 1045 -82.79 -9.48 -15.36
C GLY A 1045 -83.21 -10.94 -15.46
N LEU A 1046 -82.58 -11.85 -14.70
CA LEU A 1046 -82.98 -13.26 -14.65
C LEU A 1046 -84.41 -13.44 -14.12
N ARG A 1047 -84.82 -12.68 -13.09
CA ARG A 1047 -86.19 -12.71 -12.58
C ARG A 1047 -87.21 -12.18 -13.59
N MET A 1048 -86.88 -11.11 -14.30
CA MET A 1048 -87.75 -10.52 -15.34
C MET A 1048 -87.96 -11.47 -16.52
N LEU A 1049 -86.92 -12.21 -16.92
CA LEU A 1049 -87.01 -13.24 -17.96
C LEU A 1049 -87.79 -14.49 -17.52
N ALA A 1050 -87.88 -14.75 -16.21
CA ALA A 1050 -88.61 -15.87 -15.64
C ALA A 1050 -90.10 -15.59 -15.36
N LEU A 1051 -90.58 -14.36 -15.58
CA LEU A 1051 -92.00 -14.00 -15.49
C LEU A 1051 -92.80 -14.60 -16.66
N ASP A 1052 -94.12 -14.76 -16.49
CA ASP A 1052 -95.04 -15.17 -17.57
C ASP A 1052 -96.14 -14.10 -17.79
N PRO A 1053 -96.14 -13.36 -18.92
CA PRO A 1053 -95.13 -13.41 -19.98
C PRO A 1053 -93.79 -12.76 -19.57
N PRO A 1054 -92.64 -13.16 -20.16
CA PRO A 1054 -91.33 -12.60 -19.81
C PRO A 1054 -91.21 -11.11 -20.13
N ASP A 1055 -90.65 -10.33 -19.22
CA ASP A 1055 -90.36 -8.90 -19.43
C ASP A 1055 -88.99 -8.73 -20.11
N PHE A 1056 -88.97 -8.91 -21.42
CA PHE A 1056 -87.76 -8.73 -22.23
C PHE A 1056 -87.23 -7.30 -22.23
N GLU A 1057 -88.11 -6.28 -22.15
CA GLU A 1057 -87.68 -4.88 -22.17
C GLU A 1057 -86.96 -4.49 -20.87
N GLY A 1058 -87.51 -4.93 -19.72
CA GLY A 1058 -86.87 -4.81 -18.41
C GLY A 1058 -85.55 -5.58 -18.33
N ALA A 1059 -85.51 -6.79 -18.89
CA ALA A 1059 -84.30 -7.62 -18.95
C ALA A 1059 -83.18 -6.98 -19.80
N ILE A 1060 -83.51 -6.40 -20.96
CA ILE A 1060 -82.52 -5.69 -21.79
C ILE A 1060 -81.99 -4.44 -21.07
N LYS A 1061 -82.87 -3.67 -20.41
CA LYS A 1061 -82.45 -2.48 -19.64
C LYS A 1061 -81.53 -2.84 -18.46
N THR A 1062 -81.80 -3.94 -17.76
CA THR A 1062 -80.95 -4.44 -16.67
C THR A 1062 -79.62 -5.01 -17.18
N ALA A 1063 -79.60 -5.69 -18.32
CA ALA A 1063 -78.37 -6.12 -18.99
C ALA A 1063 -77.49 -4.93 -19.42
N GLN A 1064 -78.08 -3.85 -19.95
CA GLN A 1064 -77.34 -2.62 -20.28
C GLN A 1064 -76.75 -1.92 -19.04
N ARG A 1065 -77.45 -1.92 -17.91
CA ARG A 1065 -76.91 -1.41 -16.63
C ARG A 1065 -75.76 -2.28 -16.13
N THR A 1066 -75.87 -3.60 -16.27
CA THR A 1066 -74.81 -4.56 -15.94
C THR A 1066 -73.53 -4.29 -16.77
N LEU A 1067 -73.66 -4.07 -18.09
CA LEU A 1067 -72.53 -3.70 -18.94
C LEU A 1067 -71.90 -2.36 -18.54
N ARG A 1068 -72.72 -1.38 -18.14
CA ARG A 1068 -72.24 -0.07 -17.68
C ARG A 1068 -71.43 -0.20 -16.39
N ASP A 1069 -71.93 -0.95 -15.42
CA ASP A 1069 -71.24 -1.17 -14.14
C ASP A 1069 -69.96 -2.01 -14.35
N GLY A 1070 -69.98 -2.97 -15.29
CA GLY A 1070 -68.79 -3.72 -15.72
C GLY A 1070 -67.70 -2.84 -16.33
N ASN A 1071 -68.06 -1.92 -17.23
CA ASN A 1071 -67.11 -0.96 -17.80
C ASN A 1071 -66.54 -0.02 -16.73
N ARG A 1072 -67.38 0.42 -15.79
CA ARG A 1072 -66.95 1.26 -14.65
C ARG A 1072 -65.97 0.53 -13.73
N ALA A 1073 -66.22 -0.75 -13.42
CA ALA A 1073 -65.27 -1.57 -12.67
C ALA A 1073 -63.92 -1.71 -13.42
N SER A 1074 -63.96 -1.92 -14.74
CA SER A 1074 -62.74 -1.99 -15.56
C SER A 1074 -61.95 -0.67 -15.55
N GLU A 1075 -62.62 0.47 -15.53
CA GLU A 1075 -61.99 1.79 -15.49
C GLU A 1075 -61.32 2.05 -14.13
N VAL A 1076 -61.99 1.71 -13.02
CA VAL A 1076 -61.42 1.75 -11.67
C VAL A 1076 -60.17 0.87 -11.58
N ILE A 1077 -60.21 -0.35 -12.14
CA ILE A 1077 -59.06 -1.27 -12.17
C ILE A 1077 -57.92 -0.72 -13.04
N LYS A 1078 -58.21 -0.10 -14.20
CA LYS A 1078 -57.18 0.53 -15.04
C LYS A 1078 -56.49 1.69 -14.30
N ARG A 1079 -57.25 2.51 -13.58
CA ARG A 1079 -56.74 3.61 -12.76
C ARG A 1079 -55.88 3.11 -11.60
N LEU A 1080 -56.35 2.07 -10.89
CA LEU A 1080 -55.57 1.41 -9.85
C LEU A 1080 -54.25 0.86 -10.42
N ARG A 1081 -54.29 0.12 -11.52
CA ARG A 1081 -53.09 -0.45 -12.15
C ARG A 1081 -52.08 0.61 -12.60
N GLY A 1082 -52.53 1.80 -13.00
CA GLY A 1082 -51.67 2.94 -13.32
C GLY A 1082 -50.89 3.48 -12.11
N LEU A 1083 -51.48 3.44 -10.91
CA LEU A 1083 -50.79 3.84 -9.67
C LEU A 1083 -49.69 2.85 -9.23
N PHE A 1084 -49.71 1.61 -9.73
CA PHE A 1084 -48.83 0.52 -9.28
C PHE A 1084 -47.72 0.13 -10.27
N ARG A 1085 -47.68 0.70 -11.48
CA ARG A 1085 -46.67 0.29 -12.48
C ARG A 1085 -45.35 1.00 -12.22
N LYS A 1086 -44.27 0.23 -12.05
CA LYS A 1086 -42.87 0.73 -12.07
C LYS A 1086 -42.60 1.19 -13.51
N GLN A 1087 -42.61 2.49 -13.76
CA GLN A 1087 -42.05 3.07 -14.99
C GLN A 1087 -40.69 3.65 -14.66
N ASP A 1088 -39.68 3.20 -15.38
CA ASP A 1088 -38.36 3.83 -15.37
C ASP A 1088 -38.52 5.24 -15.94
N PHE A 1089 -38.03 6.23 -15.20
CA PHE A 1089 -38.10 7.63 -15.61
C PHE A 1089 -37.06 7.85 -16.69
N ALA A 1090 -37.54 8.12 -17.91
CA ALA A 1090 -36.71 8.33 -19.09
C ALA A 1090 -36.95 9.75 -19.62
N PRO A 1091 -36.27 10.77 -19.08
CA PRO A 1091 -36.45 12.13 -19.53
C PRO A 1091 -35.82 12.32 -20.93
N GLU A 1092 -36.59 12.85 -21.86
CA GLU A 1092 -36.17 13.15 -23.24
C GLU A 1092 -36.56 14.60 -23.62
N PRO A 1093 -35.87 15.25 -24.58
CA PRO A 1093 -36.33 16.51 -25.14
C PRO A 1093 -37.67 16.31 -25.85
N LEU A 1094 -38.74 16.94 -25.36
CA LEU A 1094 -40.07 16.82 -25.93
C LEU A 1094 -40.76 18.17 -26.14
N ASN A 1095 -41.66 18.21 -27.12
CA ASN A 1095 -42.47 19.38 -27.40
C ASN A 1095 -43.72 19.37 -26.49
N LEU A 1096 -43.77 20.29 -25.53
CA LEU A 1096 -44.88 20.39 -24.56
C LEU A 1096 -46.22 20.69 -25.24
N ASN A 1097 -46.21 21.40 -26.38
CA ASN A 1097 -47.43 21.67 -27.15
C ASN A 1097 -47.98 20.40 -27.79
N GLU A 1098 -47.13 19.51 -28.31
CA GLU A 1098 -47.55 18.22 -28.87
C GLU A 1098 -48.15 17.32 -27.78
N ALA A 1099 -47.50 17.24 -26.62
CA ALA A 1099 -48.00 16.47 -25.48
C ALA A 1099 -49.38 16.99 -25.02
N ALA A 1100 -49.57 18.31 -24.94
CA ALA A 1100 -50.86 18.91 -24.63
C ALA A 1100 -51.92 18.59 -25.70
N GLN A 1101 -51.57 18.67 -26.98
CA GLN A 1101 -52.48 18.36 -28.10
C GLN A 1101 -52.97 16.90 -28.08
N GLU A 1102 -52.09 15.96 -27.77
CA GLU A 1102 -52.48 14.54 -27.65
C GLU A 1102 -53.46 14.31 -26.51
N VAL A 1103 -53.21 14.90 -25.34
CA VAL A 1103 -54.13 14.79 -24.20
C VAL A 1103 -55.48 15.45 -24.50
N MET A 1104 -55.46 16.62 -25.17
CA MET A 1104 -56.70 17.28 -25.60
C MET A 1104 -57.51 16.40 -26.55
N ALA A 1105 -56.86 15.72 -27.50
CA ALA A 1105 -57.52 14.80 -28.42
C ALA A 1105 -58.23 13.65 -27.67
N ILE A 1106 -57.61 13.13 -26.60
CA ILE A 1106 -58.20 12.09 -25.73
C ILE A 1106 -59.43 12.64 -24.98
N CYS A 1107 -59.34 13.85 -24.43
CA CYS A 1107 -60.42 14.45 -23.63
C CYS A 1107 -61.55 15.06 -24.47
N THR A 1108 -61.36 15.25 -25.78
CA THR A 1108 -62.30 16.01 -26.63
C THR A 1108 -63.72 15.45 -26.58
N HIS A 1109 -63.88 14.14 -26.71
CA HIS A 1109 -65.20 13.51 -26.72
C HIS A 1109 -65.92 13.67 -25.36
N ASP A 1110 -65.17 13.54 -24.27
CA ASP A 1110 -65.71 13.63 -22.92
C ASP A 1110 -66.10 15.07 -22.55
N LEU A 1111 -65.28 16.06 -22.92
CA LEU A 1111 -65.58 17.47 -22.73
C LEU A 1111 -66.79 17.91 -23.57
N GLN A 1112 -66.91 17.43 -24.81
CA GLN A 1112 -68.08 17.66 -25.67
C GLN A 1112 -69.35 17.07 -25.04
N ARG A 1113 -69.28 15.84 -24.51
CA ARG A 1113 -70.41 15.20 -23.82
C ARG A 1113 -70.85 16.00 -22.59
N ARG A 1114 -69.91 16.61 -21.85
CA ARG A 1114 -70.18 17.48 -20.69
C ARG A 1114 -70.58 18.92 -21.07
N ARG A 1115 -70.63 19.25 -22.37
CA ARG A 1115 -70.89 20.59 -22.94
C ARG A 1115 -69.90 21.65 -22.44
N ILE A 1116 -68.63 21.27 -22.30
CA ILE A 1116 -67.55 22.17 -21.90
C ILE A 1116 -66.79 22.60 -23.16
N ALA A 1117 -66.72 23.90 -23.40
CA ALA A 1117 -65.95 24.48 -24.50
C ALA A 1117 -64.46 24.49 -24.15
N LEU A 1118 -63.62 23.90 -25.00
CA LEU A 1118 -62.17 23.93 -24.85
C LEU A 1118 -61.58 25.06 -25.70
N ALA A 1119 -60.84 25.97 -25.06
CA ALA A 1119 -60.07 27.02 -25.73
C ALA A 1119 -58.58 26.78 -25.53
N VAL A 1120 -57.80 27.01 -26.59
CA VAL A 1120 -56.39 26.59 -26.64
C VAL A 1120 -55.56 27.73 -27.22
N THR A 1121 -54.52 28.14 -26.48
CA THR A 1121 -53.53 29.14 -26.90
C THR A 1121 -52.14 28.58 -26.68
N LEU A 1122 -51.53 27.98 -27.69
CA LEU A 1122 -50.20 27.38 -27.56
C LEU A 1122 -49.14 28.27 -28.21
N ASP A 1123 -48.06 28.61 -27.50
CA ASP A 1123 -46.96 29.40 -28.06
C ASP A 1123 -46.17 28.55 -29.08
N PRO A 1124 -46.21 28.86 -30.39
CA PRO A 1124 -45.54 28.07 -31.41
C PRO A 1124 -44.01 28.16 -31.35
N LYS A 1125 -43.45 29.11 -30.59
CA LYS A 1125 -42.01 29.30 -30.39
C LYS A 1125 -41.51 28.74 -29.07
N LEU A 1126 -42.35 28.00 -28.33
CA LEU A 1126 -41.97 27.40 -27.06
C LEU A 1126 -40.81 26.41 -27.26
N PRO A 1127 -39.67 26.57 -26.55
CA PRO A 1127 -38.57 25.61 -26.65
C PRO A 1127 -38.97 24.22 -26.13
N PRO A 1128 -38.33 23.14 -26.61
CA PRO A 1128 -38.52 21.81 -26.05
C PRO A 1128 -38.23 21.79 -24.54
N VAL A 1129 -38.96 20.97 -23.79
CA VAL A 1129 -38.71 20.73 -22.37
C VAL A 1129 -38.06 19.37 -22.20
N PHE A 1130 -37.22 19.21 -21.17
CA PHE A 1130 -36.65 17.91 -20.84
C PHE A 1130 -37.59 17.19 -19.87
N GLY A 1131 -38.10 16.02 -20.24
CA GLY A 1131 -39.07 15.32 -19.39
C GLY A 1131 -39.53 13.97 -19.91
N ASP A 1132 -40.23 13.22 -19.05
CA ASP A 1132 -40.88 11.97 -19.45
C ASP A 1132 -42.25 12.30 -20.05
N ARG A 1133 -42.39 11.99 -21.34
CA ARG A 1133 -43.59 12.31 -22.13
C ARG A 1133 -44.88 11.76 -21.52
N ILE A 1134 -44.85 10.52 -21.00
CA ILE A 1134 -46.04 9.85 -20.46
C ILE A 1134 -46.43 10.49 -19.12
N GLN A 1135 -45.45 10.76 -18.26
CA GLN A 1135 -45.70 11.38 -16.96
C GLN A 1135 -46.23 12.82 -17.09
N LEU A 1136 -45.70 13.60 -18.03
CA LEU A 1136 -46.21 14.95 -18.29
C LEU A 1136 -47.63 14.93 -18.89
N GLN A 1137 -47.93 13.98 -19.78
CA GLN A 1137 -49.30 13.79 -20.27
C GLN A 1137 -50.28 13.44 -19.14
N GLN A 1138 -49.85 12.63 -18.16
CA GLN A 1138 -50.65 12.30 -16.98
C GLN A 1138 -50.96 13.54 -16.14
N VAL A 1139 -49.99 14.45 -15.94
CA VAL A 1139 -50.21 15.73 -15.25
C VAL A 1139 -51.25 16.57 -16.01
N ILE A 1140 -51.06 16.77 -17.31
CA ILE A 1140 -51.97 17.57 -18.14
C ILE A 1140 -53.40 16.99 -18.12
N LEU A 1141 -53.54 15.68 -18.26
CA LEU A 1141 -54.83 14.98 -18.21
C LEU A 1141 -55.52 15.19 -16.87
N ASN A 1142 -54.78 15.05 -15.77
CA ASN A 1142 -55.32 15.22 -14.43
C ASN A 1142 -55.80 16.66 -14.19
N LEU A 1143 -55.07 17.68 -14.67
CA LEU A 1143 -55.51 19.08 -14.57
C LEU A 1143 -56.79 19.34 -15.39
N ILE A 1144 -56.88 18.83 -16.62
CA ILE A 1144 -58.07 18.99 -17.48
C ILE A 1144 -59.29 18.30 -16.87
N LEU A 1145 -59.15 17.09 -16.34
CA LEU A 1145 -60.26 16.38 -15.69
C LEU A 1145 -60.66 17.06 -14.38
N ASN A 1146 -59.70 17.59 -13.61
CA ASN A 1146 -60.01 18.34 -12.40
C ASN A 1146 -60.81 19.61 -12.70
N ALA A 1147 -60.44 20.33 -13.75
CA ALA A 1147 -61.16 21.48 -14.28
C ALA A 1147 -62.58 21.09 -14.75
N ALA A 1148 -62.73 19.98 -15.49
CA ALA A 1148 -64.03 19.53 -15.97
C ALA A 1148 -65.01 19.19 -14.83
N ASP A 1149 -64.54 18.50 -13.80
CA ASP A 1149 -65.35 18.18 -12.61
C ASP A 1149 -65.73 19.43 -11.79
N ALA A 1150 -64.82 20.40 -11.71
CA ALA A 1150 -65.07 21.67 -11.01
C ALA A 1150 -66.18 22.48 -11.70
N ILE A 1151 -66.23 22.44 -13.04
CA ILE A 1151 -67.29 23.05 -13.85
C ILE A 1151 -68.62 22.30 -13.66
N GLU A 1152 -68.60 20.97 -13.65
CA GLU A 1152 -69.80 20.15 -13.49
C GLU A 1152 -70.48 20.36 -12.13
N SER A 1153 -69.69 20.64 -11.09
CA SER A 1153 -70.18 20.90 -9.72
C SER A 1153 -70.71 22.33 -9.51
N GLY A 1154 -70.30 23.30 -10.35
CA GLY A 1154 -70.54 24.73 -10.12
C GLY A 1154 -71.72 25.36 -10.86
N GLY A 1155 -72.26 24.72 -11.90
CA GLY A 1155 -73.48 25.20 -12.57
C GLY A 1155 -73.39 26.56 -13.29
N HIS A 1156 -72.20 27.15 -13.41
CA HIS A 1156 -71.98 28.47 -14.04
C HIS A 1156 -71.73 28.35 -15.56
N GLU A 1157 -72.27 29.29 -16.35
CA GLU A 1157 -72.06 29.43 -17.81
C GLU A 1157 -71.29 30.72 -18.10
N PRO A 1158 -70.41 30.77 -19.12
CA PRO A 1158 -70.10 29.70 -20.09
C PRO A 1158 -69.19 28.63 -19.50
N ARG A 1159 -69.52 27.34 -19.70
CA ARG A 1159 -68.67 26.21 -19.32
C ARG A 1159 -67.43 26.15 -20.21
N ARG A 1160 -66.29 26.65 -19.72
CA ARG A 1160 -65.07 26.75 -20.53
C ARG A 1160 -63.84 26.27 -19.77
N ILE A 1161 -62.98 25.53 -20.47
CA ILE A 1161 -61.60 25.25 -20.06
C ILE A 1161 -60.67 25.95 -21.04
N MET A 1162 -59.68 26.66 -20.52
CA MET A 1162 -58.61 27.29 -21.31
C MET A 1162 -57.28 26.60 -21.02
N ILE A 1163 -56.57 26.20 -22.07
CA ILE A 1163 -55.22 25.65 -21.97
C ILE A 1163 -54.27 26.61 -22.68
N GLU A 1164 -53.25 27.06 -21.97
CA GLU A 1164 -52.26 27.99 -22.49
C GLU A 1164 -50.84 27.49 -22.24
N THR A 1165 -49.95 27.67 -23.22
CA THR A 1165 -48.50 27.49 -23.03
C THR A 1165 -47.76 28.77 -23.32
N THR A 1166 -46.83 29.13 -22.45
CA THR A 1166 -46.01 30.35 -22.55
C THR A 1166 -44.60 30.10 -22.05
N GLN A 1167 -43.64 30.87 -22.55
CA GLN A 1167 -42.32 30.93 -21.93
C GLN A 1167 -42.35 31.96 -20.79
N ALA A 1168 -42.35 31.48 -19.55
CA ALA A 1168 -42.48 32.36 -18.37
C ALA A 1168 -41.21 33.21 -18.14
N THR A 1169 -40.04 32.62 -18.36
CA THR A 1169 -38.71 33.26 -18.32
C THR A 1169 -37.78 32.59 -19.34
N PRO A 1170 -36.65 33.21 -19.73
CA PRO A 1170 -35.64 32.53 -20.54
C PRO A 1170 -35.25 31.20 -19.91
N GLY A 1171 -35.39 30.10 -20.67
CA GLY A 1171 -35.12 28.75 -20.18
C GLY A 1171 -36.22 28.06 -19.36
N VAL A 1172 -37.44 28.63 -19.25
CA VAL A 1172 -38.57 27.98 -18.54
C VAL A 1172 -39.86 28.05 -19.35
N ALA A 1173 -40.41 26.89 -19.67
CA ALA A 1173 -41.73 26.74 -20.30
C ALA A 1173 -42.82 26.54 -19.23
N GLN A 1174 -44.00 27.10 -19.46
CA GLN A 1174 -45.15 27.00 -18.57
C GLN A 1174 -46.38 26.50 -19.34
N LEU A 1175 -47.19 25.66 -18.69
CA LEU A 1175 -48.52 25.28 -19.14
C LEU A 1175 -49.54 25.57 -18.04
N SER A 1176 -50.63 26.24 -18.39
CA SER A 1176 -51.74 26.54 -17.50
C SER A 1176 -53.05 25.93 -18.01
N VAL A 1177 -53.87 25.45 -17.07
CA VAL A 1177 -55.24 24.99 -17.30
C VAL A 1177 -56.16 25.83 -16.42
N SER A 1178 -57.01 26.62 -17.05
CA SER A 1178 -57.95 27.52 -16.39
C SER A 1178 -59.39 27.05 -16.61
N ASP A 1179 -60.19 27.02 -15.56
CA ASP A 1179 -61.60 26.62 -15.60
C ASP A 1179 -62.55 27.75 -15.19
N THR A 1180 -63.84 27.58 -15.48
CA THR A 1180 -64.93 28.49 -15.08
C THR A 1180 -65.86 27.87 -14.02
N GLY A 1181 -65.34 26.95 -13.21
CA GLY A 1181 -66.07 26.18 -12.19
C GLY A 1181 -66.25 26.92 -10.86
N ILE A 1182 -66.38 26.15 -9.76
CA ILE A 1182 -66.66 26.69 -8.42
C ILE A 1182 -65.57 27.59 -7.83
N GLY A 1183 -64.35 27.55 -8.37
CA GLY A 1183 -63.20 28.27 -7.84
C GLY A 1183 -62.59 27.64 -6.58
N LEU A 1184 -61.49 28.24 -6.10
CA LEU A 1184 -60.75 27.81 -4.90
C LEU A 1184 -60.89 28.86 -3.80
N ALA A 1185 -61.24 28.43 -2.59
CA ALA A 1185 -61.21 29.31 -1.42
C ALA A 1185 -59.76 29.58 -0.98
N ALA A 1186 -59.51 30.76 -0.40
CA ALA A 1186 -58.16 31.17 0.01
C ALA A 1186 -57.52 30.20 1.02
N ASP A 1187 -58.33 29.58 1.87
CA ASP A 1187 -57.89 28.62 2.89
C ASP A 1187 -57.47 27.25 2.31
N ASP A 1188 -57.93 26.92 1.09
CA ASP A 1188 -57.65 25.63 0.44
C ASP A 1188 -56.35 25.63 -0.37
N LEU A 1189 -55.83 26.80 -0.75
CA LEU A 1189 -54.67 26.94 -1.64
C LEU A 1189 -53.38 26.33 -1.08
N GLY A 1190 -53.22 26.31 0.24
CA GLY A 1190 -52.06 25.70 0.90
C GLY A 1190 -52.14 24.18 0.99
N ARG A 1191 -53.35 23.61 1.05
CA ARG A 1191 -53.60 22.20 1.37
C ARG A 1191 -54.01 21.36 0.18
N ILE A 1192 -54.40 21.98 -0.93
CA ILE A 1192 -54.85 21.30 -2.17
C ILE A 1192 -53.81 20.36 -2.79
N PHE A 1193 -52.53 20.53 -2.45
CA PHE A 1193 -51.45 19.64 -2.89
C PHE A 1193 -51.05 18.58 -1.85
N GLU A 1194 -51.67 18.58 -0.66
CA GLU A 1194 -51.49 17.54 0.35
C GLU A 1194 -52.20 16.25 -0.11
N ALA A 1195 -51.56 15.10 0.14
CA ALA A 1195 -52.19 13.81 -0.14
C ALA A 1195 -53.47 13.65 0.71
N PHE A 1196 -54.53 13.12 0.09
CA PHE A 1196 -55.85 12.90 0.70
C PHE A 1196 -56.66 14.16 1.04
N TYR A 1197 -56.18 15.35 0.67
CA TYR A 1197 -56.96 16.58 0.76
C TYR A 1197 -57.81 16.78 -0.49
N THR A 1198 -59.11 17.02 -0.33
CA THR A 1198 -60.02 17.25 -1.47
C THR A 1198 -61.17 18.16 -1.10
N THR A 1199 -61.56 19.01 -2.05
CA THR A 1199 -62.75 19.87 -1.95
C THR A 1199 -63.97 19.25 -2.65
N LYS A 1200 -63.82 18.05 -3.25
CA LYS A 1200 -64.88 17.34 -3.98
C LYS A 1200 -65.53 16.25 -3.11
N PRO A 1201 -66.86 16.11 -3.06
CA PRO A 1201 -67.55 15.14 -2.21
C PRO A 1201 -67.23 13.66 -2.52
N ASN A 1202 -66.73 13.34 -3.72
CA ASN A 1202 -66.32 11.98 -4.14
C ASN A 1202 -64.85 11.92 -4.62
N GLY A 1203 -64.03 12.93 -4.30
CA GLY A 1203 -62.63 12.97 -4.72
C GLY A 1203 -61.73 12.31 -3.68
N MET A 1204 -60.73 11.52 -4.09
CA MET A 1204 -59.77 10.90 -3.16
C MET A 1204 -58.63 11.84 -2.71
N GLY A 1205 -58.46 13.03 -3.33
CA GLY A 1205 -57.38 13.97 -2.96
C GLY A 1205 -55.95 13.54 -3.34
N ILE A 1206 -55.80 12.50 -4.15
CA ILE A 1206 -54.49 11.93 -4.53
C ILE A 1206 -53.96 12.54 -5.84
N GLY A 1207 -54.83 13.01 -6.73
CA GLY A 1207 -54.43 13.43 -8.08
C GLY A 1207 -53.39 14.57 -8.08
N LEU A 1208 -53.63 15.64 -7.32
CA LEU A 1208 -52.77 16.82 -7.34
C LEU A 1208 -51.45 16.61 -6.59
N SER A 1209 -51.41 15.75 -5.56
CA SER A 1209 -50.17 15.34 -4.90
C SER A 1209 -49.29 14.45 -5.80
N VAL A 1210 -49.90 13.57 -6.61
CA VAL A 1210 -49.19 12.82 -7.65
C VAL A 1210 -48.66 13.76 -8.74
N SER A 1211 -49.46 14.71 -9.21
CA SER A 1211 -48.99 15.70 -10.20
C SER A 1211 -47.82 16.54 -9.68
N ARG A 1212 -47.83 16.92 -8.40
CA ARG A 1212 -46.71 17.61 -7.75
C ARG A 1212 -45.47 16.74 -7.71
N SER A 1213 -45.58 15.49 -7.26
CA SER A 1213 -44.45 14.56 -7.22
C SER A 1213 -43.85 14.28 -8.61
N ILE A 1214 -44.68 14.22 -9.66
CA ILE A 1214 -44.19 14.08 -11.03
C ILE A 1214 -43.40 15.33 -11.43
N LEU A 1215 -43.96 16.53 -11.22
CA LEU A 1215 -43.31 17.79 -11.62
C LEU A 1215 -42.03 18.07 -10.83
N ASP A 1216 -41.99 17.77 -9.53
CA ASP A 1216 -40.78 17.89 -8.70
C ASP A 1216 -39.64 17.01 -9.25
N ARG A 1217 -39.96 15.84 -9.85
CA ARG A 1217 -38.99 14.95 -10.50
C ARG A 1217 -38.48 15.47 -11.85
N HIS A 1218 -39.19 16.43 -12.45
CA HIS A 1218 -38.84 17.07 -13.72
C HIS A 1218 -38.23 18.46 -13.52
N ASP A 1219 -37.73 18.75 -12.31
CA ASP A 1219 -37.26 20.09 -11.89
C ASP A 1219 -38.30 21.20 -12.16
N GLY A 1220 -39.57 20.81 -12.14
CA GLY A 1220 -40.71 21.66 -12.39
C GLY A 1220 -41.41 22.10 -11.10
N ARG A 1221 -42.39 22.99 -11.25
CA ARG A 1221 -43.20 23.49 -10.13
C ARG A 1221 -44.67 23.49 -10.50
N LEU A 1222 -45.53 23.01 -9.60
CA LEU A 1222 -46.99 23.09 -9.71
C LEU A 1222 -47.54 24.13 -8.74
N TRP A 1223 -48.51 24.95 -9.17
CA TRP A 1223 -49.25 25.85 -8.29
C TRP A 1223 -50.69 26.05 -8.80
N ALA A 1224 -51.51 26.68 -7.95
CA ALA A 1224 -52.89 27.03 -8.26
C ALA A 1224 -53.17 28.48 -7.85
N SER A 1225 -54.08 29.13 -8.56
CA SER A 1225 -54.58 30.47 -8.24
C SER A 1225 -56.09 30.53 -8.51
N ALA A 1226 -56.80 31.32 -7.69
CA ALA A 1226 -58.18 31.68 -8.01
C ALA A 1226 -58.20 32.65 -9.20
N ASN A 1227 -59.18 32.53 -10.09
CA ASN A 1227 -59.37 33.47 -11.21
C ASN A 1227 -60.05 34.75 -10.70
N ASP A 1228 -59.90 35.88 -11.41
CA ASP A 1228 -60.59 37.16 -11.10
C ASP A 1228 -62.13 37.11 -11.33
N GLY A 1229 -62.72 35.91 -11.30
CA GLY A 1229 -64.12 35.57 -11.57
C GLY A 1229 -64.46 34.17 -11.04
N THR A 1230 -65.28 33.40 -11.75
CA THR A 1230 -65.55 31.99 -11.41
C THR A 1230 -64.42 31.08 -11.89
N GLY A 1231 -64.12 30.04 -11.11
CA GLY A 1231 -63.14 29.00 -11.46
C GLY A 1231 -61.72 29.24 -10.96
N SER A 1232 -60.79 28.41 -11.40
CA SER A 1232 -59.41 28.41 -10.93
C SER A 1232 -58.43 28.10 -12.05
N THR A 1233 -57.17 28.50 -11.84
CA THR A 1233 -56.08 28.19 -12.75
C THR A 1233 -55.07 27.32 -12.02
N PHE A 1234 -54.79 26.15 -12.59
CA PHE A 1234 -53.67 25.30 -12.20
C PHE A 1234 -52.59 25.43 -13.26
N ALA A 1235 -51.36 25.74 -12.84
CA ALA A 1235 -50.26 25.96 -13.75
C ALA A 1235 -49.01 25.22 -13.27
N PHE A 1236 -48.21 24.76 -14.22
CA PHE A 1236 -46.89 24.21 -13.95
C PHE A 1236 -45.82 24.77 -14.88
N SER A 1237 -44.59 24.82 -14.37
CA SER A 1237 -43.39 25.24 -15.11
C SER A 1237 -42.38 24.11 -15.21
N LEU A 1238 -41.65 24.05 -16.32
CA LEU A 1238 -40.57 23.09 -16.60
C LEU A 1238 -39.37 23.82 -17.22
N PRO A 1239 -38.13 23.38 -16.94
CA PRO A 1239 -36.95 23.90 -17.60
C PRO A 1239 -36.93 23.52 -19.09
N CYS A 1240 -36.51 24.44 -19.95
CA CYS A 1240 -36.27 24.19 -21.36
C CYS A 1240 -34.99 23.36 -21.54
N ALA A 1241 -34.98 22.49 -22.56
CA ALA A 1241 -33.79 21.77 -22.98
C ALA A 1241 -32.73 22.75 -23.54
N PRO A 1242 -31.43 22.49 -23.36
CA PRO A 1242 -30.35 23.31 -23.92
C PRO A 1242 -30.37 23.31 -25.47
N ASP A 1243 -29.98 24.44 -26.09
CA ASP A 1243 -30.16 24.74 -27.53
C ASP A 1243 -29.55 23.72 -28.53
N ASP A 1244 -28.62 22.85 -28.10
CA ASP A 1244 -27.99 21.82 -28.94
C ASP A 1244 -28.82 20.52 -29.08
N ALA A 1245 -29.97 20.40 -28.41
CA ALA A 1245 -30.78 19.17 -28.36
C ALA A 1245 -32.11 19.27 -29.15
N ALA A 1246 -32.09 19.81 -30.37
CA ALA A 1246 -33.27 19.80 -31.24
C ALA A 1246 -33.55 18.37 -31.76
N PRO A 1247 -34.77 17.82 -31.61
CA PRO A 1247 -35.11 16.49 -32.12
C PRO A 1247 -35.17 16.49 -33.66
N ALA A 1248 -34.55 15.48 -34.29
CA ALA A 1248 -34.64 15.23 -35.72
C ALA A 1248 -36.10 14.93 -36.11
N THR A 1249 -36.71 15.83 -36.87
CA THR A 1249 -38.03 15.62 -37.47
C THR A 1249 -37.95 14.54 -38.54
N GLN A 1250 -38.41 13.32 -38.24
CA GLN A 1250 -38.68 12.32 -39.29
C GLN A 1250 -40.01 12.63 -39.99
N PRO A 1251 -40.06 12.60 -41.34
CA PRO A 1251 -41.30 12.84 -42.07
C PRO A 1251 -42.25 11.63 -41.96
N ARG A 1252 -43.54 11.92 -41.69
CA ARG A 1252 -44.65 10.96 -41.81
C ARG A 1252 -44.65 10.34 -43.21
N LYS A 1253 -44.53 9.01 -43.31
CA LYS A 1253 -45.02 8.25 -44.46
C LYS A 1253 -46.53 8.01 -44.28
N ALA A 1254 -47.24 8.16 -45.39
CA ALA A 1254 -48.68 7.97 -45.54
C ALA A 1254 -49.16 6.56 -45.18
#